data_AF-A0A952TUH1-F1
#
_entry.id   AF-A0A952TUH1-F1
#
_cell.length_a   1.000
_cell.length_b   1.000
_cell.length_c   1.000
_cell.angle_alpha   90.00
_cell.angle_beta   90.00
_cell.angle_gamma   90.00
#
_symmetry.space_group_name_H-M   'P 1'
#
loop_
_entity.id
_entity.type
_entity.pdbx_description
1 polymer ?
#
loop_
_entity_poly.entity_id
_entity_poly.type
_entity_poly.pdbx_seq_one_letter_code
_entity_poly.pdbx_strand_id
1 'polypeptide(L)'
;MKTFYLILIGLVLNVFSTYSQKEAYNWDYGGDNVITFNTPDREPEILTNSILTTWEGCTSISDSTGKFLFSSNGLWVFNYIDNQTIMKFNDGVYDPITEQMNGGISATQSSIIVKKPESDSIYYIFTAGSKTTPAVCSELGYNYSIVDLRKNEGKGEIVELNNLLYAPSTEQLTAVRHGNGTDIWIITHREESNIFDVFLLTKDGVDTQNVVSSFAGTKYSTYDGIGYLKSNLQGNLLANAGLNSGNLEILTFDNLTGKISLLLNINLEQIINKKIYNLYGVEFSNDNTKLYLGCFHLGFIIQMDITDLNIEYIKNNIHILDNIKSSYAALQIAPNGKIYISSRLNKLYVINNPNIKGDSCDLSFTHEKFTSNKLHVGLPNILAEITDFSIKITTNTVCVGDDLILTANPLPDYTSNKYTWTLPEGSEFEGKVIEISNANLTHSGLYKIKVNIKGSVLYDSIYIEVHQPSFVKISGNLSFCKNGSTTLSAYRSSAYNYKWSTGDTTFSIIIRNEGEYHLTVENEFGCKSYDTVYVTYSEDLRYNFIGEDRICTGDTLFLSTDLTGDDVLYEWSTGETSPSILVTKGGKYILKVRTEAGCEGIDSITIQEFEKPDVAFEKSHYRLCEGESLTIKPLEINSAYNYIWSDGNTEPERTFTQNSELYLIAIAENNCADTAHIKVEFLENPVASILADKTEVCFGEKIVLTSEYFNPEFEYLWSTGETTESITVTESGVYKLFATNDNVCSDSTEIEVKIHPDLALELLADNTKLCFHDSTSIYPASTYAEYLWSSGETTPAITVKDAGIYELIVKNEFGCADTAEIEIFKYDAEIQFDKEKLIFDELCVGNSKIENLQFKIETETEFTISSITTSNNLFEIVNYNSLLKTYKNGEIVNIEIRFNPQDAGIFDDELVLYSNTPCEYSKSIPISASAKQIIEFSFDEIYSEAGESIEIPLYGQIKCPAPQNLTTDYEIEIAIDKEYFAPESVKLGSIIQNEIIGNERVLKIASNGDFRQIKSEINVIYGKALLGRSEPTPIIIEDVKLAKSRYEALFTNGWLSVDGCVNDIATIQMFAPTRMSVSPNPSGGELKVNIGTQEDGSFRLVIFDVQGREVYRTEFTKSDKTFEQKDYNINTQNLGNGIYTIHLTAPWTLLREQVVVVR
;
A
#
# COMPACT_ATOMS: atom_id res chain seq x y z
N MET A 1 52.20 38.61 -6.65
CA MET A 1 52.29 39.84 -5.84
C MET A 1 51.45 39.60 -4.59
N LYS A 2 51.99 39.82 -3.38
CA LYS A 2 51.28 39.53 -2.11
C LYS A 2 50.43 40.74 -1.70
N THR A 3 49.17 40.51 -1.30
CA THR A 3 48.50 41.40 -0.34
C THR A 3 47.63 40.55 0.59
N PHE A 4 47.93 40.59 1.88
CA PHE A 4 47.13 40.05 2.97
C PHE A 4 46.04 41.05 3.34
N TYR A 5 44.85 40.57 3.73
CA TYR A 5 44.02 41.28 4.71
C TYR A 5 43.60 40.31 5.81
N LEU A 6 43.90 40.69 7.04
CA LEU A 6 43.45 40.07 8.29
C LEU A 6 42.46 41.08 8.92
N ILE A 7 41.37 40.61 9.54
CA ILE A 7 40.90 41.08 10.87
C ILE A 7 39.58 40.41 11.33
N LEU A 8 39.60 39.95 12.58
CA LEU A 8 38.53 39.62 13.55
C LEU A 8 37.29 38.79 13.13
N ILE A 9 37.37 37.49 13.47
CA ILE A 9 36.59 36.84 14.55
C ILE A 9 35.22 37.50 14.89
N GLY A 10 34.15 36.87 14.40
CA GLY A 10 32.84 36.83 15.04
C GLY A 10 32.47 35.38 15.35
N LEU A 11 32.84 34.91 16.55
CA LEU A 11 32.80 33.48 16.89
C LEU A 11 31.41 33.06 17.38
N VAL A 12 30.45 32.96 16.45
CA VAL A 12 29.16 32.30 16.71
C VAL A 12 29.30 30.81 16.43
N LEU A 13 29.77 30.08 17.45
CA LEU A 13 29.63 28.62 17.52
C LEU A 13 28.15 28.27 17.74
N ASN A 14 27.34 28.39 16.68
CA ASN A 14 26.13 27.60 16.57
C ASN A 14 26.55 26.17 16.27
N VAL A 15 26.88 25.43 17.33
CA VAL A 15 26.92 23.97 17.32
C VAL A 15 25.47 23.51 17.14
N PHE A 16 25.00 23.50 15.91
CA PHE A 16 23.82 22.72 15.56
C PHE A 16 24.22 21.25 15.72
N SER A 17 23.84 20.68 16.86
CA SER A 17 23.90 19.24 17.09
C SER A 17 22.99 18.56 16.07
N THR A 18 23.60 18.05 15.00
CA THR A 18 22.93 17.19 14.03
C THR A 18 22.57 15.88 14.73
N TYR A 19 21.31 15.74 15.13
CA TYR A 19 20.74 14.47 15.56
C TYR A 19 20.64 13.55 14.34
N SER A 20 21.72 12.81 14.09
CA SER A 20 21.73 11.70 13.14
C SER A 20 21.00 10.52 13.77
N GLN A 21 20.40 9.65 12.94
CA GLN A 21 19.87 8.36 13.36
C GLN A 21 20.75 7.31 12.69
N LYS A 22 21.75 6.83 13.42
CA LYS A 22 22.80 5.92 12.93
C LYS A 22 22.87 4.61 13.71
N GLU A 23 21.85 4.34 14.50
CA GLU A 23 21.66 3.14 15.32
C GLU A 23 21.89 1.84 14.51
N ALA A 24 21.52 1.83 13.22
CA ALA A 24 21.64 0.69 12.30
C ALA A 24 22.93 0.67 11.43
N TYR A 25 23.89 1.59 11.62
CA TYR A 25 25.01 1.78 10.69
C TYR A 25 26.16 0.78 10.81
N ASN A 26 26.23 -0.01 11.88
CA ASN A 26 27.27 -1.03 12.07
C ASN A 26 26.62 -2.41 12.22
N TRP A 27 27.00 -3.32 11.33
CA TRP A 27 26.45 -4.67 11.24
C TRP A 27 27.49 -5.69 11.62
N ASP A 28 27.25 -6.37 12.73
CA ASP A 28 28.05 -7.50 13.18
C ASP A 28 27.27 -8.80 12.97
N TYR A 29 27.66 -9.54 11.93
CA TYR A 29 27.09 -10.83 11.56
C TYR A 29 28.11 -11.99 11.74
N GLY A 30 29.18 -11.73 12.50
CA GLY A 30 30.17 -12.71 12.89
C GLY A 30 31.20 -13.07 11.83
N GLY A 31 32.00 -14.08 12.13
CA GLY A 31 33.04 -14.57 11.21
C GLY A 31 34.16 -13.56 10.99
N ASP A 32 34.62 -12.91 12.06
CA ASP A 32 35.72 -11.91 12.11
C ASP A 32 35.43 -10.55 11.44
N ASN A 33 34.29 -10.36 10.76
CA ASN A 33 33.94 -9.14 10.03
C ASN A 33 32.76 -8.39 10.68
N VAL A 34 32.89 -7.07 10.82
CA VAL A 34 31.81 -6.11 11.05
C VAL A 34 31.79 -5.19 9.83
N ILE A 35 30.62 -4.86 9.26
CA ILE A 35 30.54 -3.89 8.16
C ILE A 35 29.92 -2.57 8.62
N THR A 36 30.34 -1.46 8.03
CA THR A 36 29.85 -0.12 8.40
C THR A 36 29.45 0.71 7.18
N PHE A 37 28.34 1.45 7.31
CA PHE A 37 27.70 2.23 6.24
C PHE A 37 27.93 3.75 6.40
N ASN A 38 29.09 4.15 6.92
CA ASN A 38 29.36 5.53 7.37
C ASN A 38 29.23 6.66 6.33
N THR A 39 29.18 6.34 5.04
CA THR A 39 28.91 7.28 3.94
C THR A 39 27.79 6.72 3.04
N PRO A 40 26.70 7.46 2.77
CA PRO A 40 25.59 6.97 1.95
C PRO A 40 26.00 6.46 0.56
N ASP A 41 26.96 7.13 -0.08
CA ASP A 41 27.29 6.91 -1.50
C ASP A 41 28.37 5.85 -1.76
N ARG A 42 28.73 5.01 -0.79
CA ARG A 42 29.81 4.01 -0.93
C ARG A 42 29.39 2.60 -0.53
N GLU A 43 30.15 1.65 -1.07
CA GLU A 43 30.18 0.28 -0.57
C GLU A 43 30.59 0.25 0.92
N PRO A 44 30.05 -0.69 1.71
CA PRO A 44 30.31 -0.78 3.13
C PRO A 44 31.78 -1.09 3.41
N GLU A 45 32.35 -0.42 4.41
CA GLU A 45 33.73 -0.66 4.83
C GLU A 45 33.77 -1.86 5.79
N ILE A 46 34.64 -2.85 5.51
CA ILE A 46 34.88 -3.97 6.44
C ILE A 46 35.79 -3.53 7.58
N LEU A 47 35.22 -3.49 8.79
CA LEU A 47 35.94 -3.45 10.05
C LEU A 47 36.29 -4.89 10.46
N THR A 48 37.58 -5.17 10.67
CA THR A 48 38.05 -6.53 11.01
C THR A 48 38.32 -6.65 12.50
N ASN A 49 37.61 -7.58 13.17
CA ASN A 49 37.71 -8.01 14.59
C ASN A 49 36.33 -8.38 15.22
N SER A 50 35.36 -8.91 14.46
CA SER A 50 34.14 -9.44 15.12
C SER A 50 34.48 -10.60 16.08
N ILE A 51 33.95 -10.55 17.29
CA ILE A 51 33.97 -11.67 18.24
C ILE A 51 32.66 -12.47 18.27
N LEU A 52 31.62 -11.97 17.59
CA LEU A 52 30.32 -12.62 17.52
C LEU A 52 30.44 -13.93 16.75
N THR A 53 29.88 -14.99 17.33
CA THR A 53 29.75 -16.30 16.69
C THR A 53 28.28 -16.69 16.70
N THR A 54 27.70 -16.80 15.51
CA THR A 54 26.33 -17.29 15.28
C THR A 54 26.36 -18.34 14.17
N TRP A 55 25.29 -19.10 13.96
CA TRP A 55 25.10 -19.90 12.75
C TRP A 55 24.15 -19.20 11.77
N GLU A 56 23.16 -18.51 12.33
CA GLU A 56 22.04 -17.91 11.62
C GLU A 56 21.85 -16.46 12.12
N GLY A 57 20.77 -16.15 12.82
CA GLY A 57 20.42 -14.78 13.22
C GLY A 57 21.40 -14.12 14.20
N CYS A 58 21.44 -12.80 14.13
CA CYS A 58 22.18 -11.90 15.00
C CYS A 58 21.48 -10.54 15.06
N THR A 59 22.00 -9.59 15.84
CA THR A 59 21.55 -8.20 15.90
C THR A 59 22.71 -7.32 16.36
N SER A 60 22.73 -6.06 15.95
CA SER A 60 23.75 -5.08 16.34
C SER A 60 23.12 -3.70 16.54
N ILE A 61 23.68 -2.91 17.46
CA ILE A 61 23.19 -1.56 17.75
C ILE A 61 24.34 -0.56 17.90
N SER A 62 24.16 0.61 17.30
CA SER A 62 24.98 1.81 17.49
C SER A 62 24.22 2.87 18.28
N ASP A 63 24.89 3.93 18.73
CA ASP A 63 24.18 5.15 19.16
C ASP A 63 23.79 6.02 17.94
N SER A 64 22.98 7.05 18.20
CA SER A 64 22.60 8.08 17.23
C SER A 64 23.76 8.72 16.46
N THR A 65 24.99 8.70 16.97
CA THR A 65 26.17 9.23 16.27
C THR A 65 26.80 8.23 15.30
N GLY A 66 26.42 6.96 15.38
CA GLY A 66 26.97 5.84 14.61
C GLY A 66 28.14 5.15 15.30
N LYS A 67 28.38 5.44 16.59
CA LYS A 67 29.36 4.69 17.39
C LYS A 67 28.77 3.32 17.73
N PHE A 68 29.48 2.26 17.37
CA PHE A 68 29.05 0.89 17.64
C PHE A 68 29.07 0.59 19.15
N LEU A 69 27.96 0.08 19.70
CA LEU A 69 27.79 -0.15 21.14
C LEU A 69 27.94 -1.63 21.49
N PHE A 70 27.06 -2.48 20.96
CA PHE A 70 27.08 -3.92 21.21
C PHE A 70 26.29 -4.71 20.16
N SER A 71 26.53 -6.02 20.09
CA SER A 71 25.81 -6.98 19.26
C SER A 71 25.33 -8.18 20.08
N SER A 72 24.46 -9.01 19.50
CA SER A 72 24.03 -10.27 20.10
C SER A 72 23.77 -11.35 19.05
N ASN A 73 23.95 -12.60 19.47
CA ASN A 73 23.58 -13.82 18.75
C ASN A 73 22.37 -14.54 19.40
N GLY A 74 21.63 -13.86 20.28
CA GLY A 74 20.53 -14.42 21.05
C GLY A 74 20.93 -15.13 22.35
N LEU A 75 22.18 -15.57 22.53
CA LEU A 75 22.68 -16.16 23.79
C LEU A 75 23.55 -15.20 24.61
N TRP A 76 24.38 -14.40 23.94
CA TRP A 76 25.33 -13.48 24.60
C TRP A 76 25.24 -12.08 24.00
N VAL A 77 25.67 -11.09 24.78
CA VAL A 77 25.80 -9.69 24.36
C VAL A 77 27.28 -9.36 24.27
N PHE A 78 27.75 -8.99 23.08
CA PHE A 78 29.15 -8.67 22.79
C PHE A 78 29.34 -7.15 22.86
N ASN A 79 30.12 -6.69 23.83
CA ASN A 79 30.28 -5.27 24.17
C ASN A 79 31.45 -4.65 23.39
N TYR A 80 31.13 -3.75 22.46
CA TYR A 80 32.12 -3.02 21.65
C TYR A 80 32.59 -1.72 22.32
N ILE A 81 31.91 -1.26 23.38
CA ILE A 81 32.39 -0.17 24.26
C ILE A 81 33.52 -0.67 25.16
N ASP A 82 33.41 -1.88 25.71
CA ASP A 82 34.45 -2.51 26.54
C ASP A 82 35.31 -3.51 25.76
N ASN A 83 35.91 -3.01 24.68
CA ASN A 83 37.05 -3.65 24.02
C ASN A 83 36.80 -5.09 23.54
N GLN A 84 35.56 -5.38 23.10
CA GLN A 84 35.09 -6.69 22.64
C GLN A 84 35.15 -7.75 23.74
N THR A 85 34.33 -7.55 24.76
CA THR A 85 34.10 -8.49 25.87
C THR A 85 32.64 -8.97 25.87
N ILE A 86 32.32 -10.03 26.62
CA ILE A 86 30.93 -10.41 26.87
C ILE A 86 30.39 -9.53 28.00
N MET A 87 29.21 -8.93 27.79
CA MET A 87 28.56 -8.07 28.78
C MET A 87 28.11 -8.89 29.99
N LYS A 88 28.37 -8.38 31.20
CA LYS A 88 28.06 -9.06 32.47
C LYS A 88 26.63 -8.81 32.94
N PHE A 89 26.17 -9.65 33.85
CA PHE A 89 24.96 -9.44 34.64
C PHE A 89 25.28 -8.91 36.05
N ASN A 90 24.65 -7.82 36.48
CA ASN A 90 24.68 -7.25 37.84
C ASN A 90 26.08 -7.25 38.54
N ASP A 91 27.08 -6.60 37.95
CA ASP A 91 28.48 -6.49 38.42
C ASP A 91 29.18 -7.85 38.77
N GLY A 92 28.61 -8.99 38.38
CA GLY A 92 29.02 -10.33 38.79
C GLY A 92 30.34 -10.88 38.22
N VAL A 93 30.76 -12.03 38.76
CA VAL A 93 31.79 -12.88 38.13
C VAL A 93 31.10 -13.74 37.09
N TYR A 94 31.25 -13.37 35.82
CA TYR A 94 30.64 -14.02 34.65
C TYR A 94 30.61 -15.55 34.75
N ASP A 95 29.42 -16.12 34.89
CA ASP A 95 29.15 -17.55 34.80
C ASP A 95 28.51 -17.89 33.43
N PRO A 96 29.26 -18.50 32.49
CA PRO A 96 28.76 -18.82 31.16
C PRO A 96 27.65 -19.89 31.14
N ILE A 97 27.30 -20.50 32.26
CA ILE A 97 26.21 -21.48 32.37
C ILE A 97 24.91 -20.84 32.87
N THR A 98 24.99 -19.85 33.76
CA THR A 98 23.81 -19.25 34.42
C THR A 98 23.47 -17.83 33.93
N GLU A 99 24.37 -17.14 33.23
CA GLU A 99 24.18 -15.77 32.73
C GLU A 99 23.92 -15.69 31.20
N GLN A 100 23.46 -16.78 30.56
CA GLN A 100 23.08 -16.76 29.13
C GLN A 100 21.65 -16.24 28.91
N MET A 101 21.41 -15.60 27.76
CA MET A 101 20.07 -15.25 27.31
C MET A 101 19.30 -16.44 26.73
N ASN A 102 17.98 -16.42 26.85
CA ASN A 102 17.04 -17.42 26.33
C ASN A 102 16.72 -17.17 24.84
N GLY A 103 17.76 -17.17 24.00
CA GLY A 103 17.63 -17.18 22.55
C GLY A 103 18.30 -18.40 21.92
N GLY A 104 18.62 -18.34 20.63
CA GLY A 104 19.35 -19.42 19.96
C GLY A 104 20.23 -18.94 18.81
N ILE A 105 21.51 -19.34 18.83
CA ILE A 105 22.49 -19.02 17.75
C ILE A 105 22.17 -19.63 16.38
N SER A 106 21.22 -20.56 16.34
CA SER A 106 20.72 -21.18 15.11
C SER A 106 19.27 -20.81 14.81
N ALA A 107 18.72 -19.80 15.49
CA ALA A 107 17.43 -19.21 15.15
C ALA A 107 17.63 -18.14 14.06
N THR A 108 16.80 -18.13 13.04
CA THR A 108 16.91 -17.21 11.88
C THR A 108 16.86 -15.74 12.24
N GLN A 109 16.01 -15.36 13.20
CA GLN A 109 15.96 -14.04 13.83
C GLN A 109 16.15 -14.17 15.34
N SER A 110 17.32 -14.70 15.75
CA SER A 110 17.69 -15.01 17.14
C SER A 110 17.43 -13.90 18.17
N SER A 111 17.53 -12.64 17.76
CA SER A 111 17.30 -11.49 18.63
C SER A 111 17.08 -10.19 17.83
N ILE A 112 16.56 -9.17 18.50
CA ILE A 112 16.46 -7.78 18.01
C ILE A 112 16.72 -6.82 19.18
N ILE A 113 17.58 -5.82 18.97
CA ILE A 113 17.87 -4.78 19.97
C ILE A 113 17.05 -3.52 19.65
N VAL A 114 16.40 -2.96 20.66
CA VAL A 114 15.71 -1.67 20.56
C VAL A 114 16.04 -0.76 21.73
N LYS A 115 16.11 0.55 21.47
CA LYS A 115 16.31 1.58 22.50
C LYS A 115 15.01 1.79 23.27
N LYS A 116 15.07 1.91 24.61
CA LYS A 116 13.86 2.23 25.41
C LYS A 116 13.37 3.64 25.03
N PRO A 117 12.07 3.84 24.76
CA PRO A 117 11.51 5.16 24.51
C PRO A 117 11.85 6.16 25.63
N GLU A 118 12.10 7.41 25.26
CA GLU A 118 12.56 8.51 26.14
C GLU A 118 13.90 8.25 26.90
N SER A 119 14.72 7.25 26.52
CA SER A 119 15.99 6.93 27.21
C SER A 119 17.21 6.78 26.31
N ASP A 120 18.26 7.57 26.57
CA ASP A 120 19.55 7.50 25.83
C ASP A 120 20.52 6.41 26.33
N SER A 121 20.14 5.58 27.29
CA SER A 121 21.07 4.61 27.90
C SER A 121 20.47 3.26 28.25
N ILE A 122 19.16 3.06 28.05
CA ILE A 122 18.49 1.79 28.31
C ILE A 122 18.08 1.15 27.00
N TYR A 123 18.43 -0.12 26.83
CA TYR A 123 18.14 -0.92 25.63
C TYR A 123 17.50 -2.23 26.04
N TYR A 124 16.52 -2.68 25.26
CA TYR A 124 15.90 -3.99 25.39
C TYR A 124 16.45 -4.89 24.28
N ILE A 125 16.76 -6.13 24.65
CA ILE A 125 17.15 -7.19 23.73
C ILE A 125 16.07 -8.25 23.79
N PHE A 126 15.25 -8.33 22.74
CA PHE A 126 14.26 -9.39 22.58
C PHE A 126 14.93 -10.59 21.91
N THR A 127 14.64 -11.81 22.38
CA THR A 127 15.26 -13.05 21.89
C THR A 127 14.22 -14.08 21.49
N ALA A 128 14.55 -14.94 20.53
CA ALA A 128 13.73 -16.07 20.08
C ALA A 128 14.50 -17.39 20.23
N GLY A 129 13.81 -18.44 20.67
CA GLY A 129 14.36 -19.80 20.79
C GLY A 129 14.61 -20.46 19.43
N SER A 130 15.63 -21.32 19.35
CA SER A 130 16.00 -22.10 18.15
C SER A 130 15.25 -23.44 18.07
N LYS A 131 14.85 -23.84 16.86
CA LYS A 131 14.17 -25.12 16.57
C LYS A 131 15.12 -26.27 16.24
N THR A 132 16.36 -25.98 15.81
CA THR A 132 17.21 -27.01 15.18
C THR A 132 18.19 -27.68 16.15
N THR A 133 18.64 -27.01 17.22
CA THR A 133 19.56 -27.58 18.22
C THR A 133 19.54 -26.85 19.58
N PRO A 134 19.62 -27.57 20.72
CA PRO A 134 18.87 -28.80 21.04
C PRO A 134 17.40 -28.48 21.36
N ALA A 135 16.52 -29.49 21.43
CA ALA A 135 15.07 -29.32 21.63
C ALA A 135 14.69 -28.38 22.81
N VAL A 136 15.48 -28.38 23.89
CA VAL A 136 15.32 -27.53 25.09
C VAL A 136 15.24 -26.04 24.75
N CYS A 137 15.94 -25.55 23.72
CA CYS A 137 15.96 -24.12 23.37
C CYS A 137 14.63 -23.62 22.78
N SER A 138 13.82 -24.50 22.19
CA SER A 138 12.53 -24.13 21.61
C SER A 138 11.43 -23.90 22.65
N GLU A 139 11.57 -24.55 23.80
CA GLU A 139 10.68 -24.41 24.97
C GLU A 139 10.93 -23.10 25.74
N LEU A 140 12.07 -22.42 25.52
CA LEU A 140 12.43 -21.18 26.20
C LEU A 140 11.57 -19.98 25.78
N GLY A 141 11.02 -20.00 24.56
CA GLY A 141 10.10 -18.98 24.07
C GLY A 141 10.74 -17.64 23.68
N TYR A 142 9.88 -16.63 23.51
CA TYR A 142 10.26 -15.24 23.32
C TYR A 142 10.52 -14.60 24.67
N ASN A 143 11.69 -14.00 24.83
CA ASN A 143 12.12 -13.36 26.08
C ASN A 143 12.61 -11.94 25.80
N TYR A 144 12.76 -11.12 26.85
CA TYR A 144 13.56 -9.89 26.78
C TYR A 144 14.54 -9.78 27.94
N SER A 145 15.65 -9.09 27.67
CA SER A 145 16.67 -8.69 28.65
C SER A 145 16.93 -7.19 28.52
N ILE A 146 17.35 -6.54 29.60
CA ILE A 146 17.58 -5.08 29.65
C ILE A 146 19.06 -4.79 29.87
N VAL A 147 19.62 -3.92 29.02
CA VAL A 147 20.96 -3.34 29.15
C VAL A 147 20.88 -1.89 29.62
N ASP A 148 21.68 -1.54 30.62
CA ASP A 148 21.86 -0.15 31.08
C ASP A 148 23.31 0.30 30.88
N LEU A 149 23.53 1.21 29.91
CA LEU A 149 24.84 1.73 29.56
C LEU A 149 25.48 2.64 30.63
N ARG A 150 24.72 3.08 31.64
CA ARG A 150 25.23 3.92 32.74
C ARG A 150 26.00 3.10 33.79
N LYS A 151 25.81 1.78 33.77
CA LYS A 151 26.39 0.81 34.71
C LYS A 151 27.79 0.36 34.29
N ASN A 152 28.47 -0.43 35.14
CA ASN A 152 29.81 -0.96 34.88
C ASN A 152 30.77 0.17 34.40
N GLU A 153 30.86 1.24 35.18
CA GLU A 153 31.69 2.44 34.89
C GLU A 153 31.37 3.14 33.53
N GLY A 154 30.13 3.03 33.04
CA GLY A 154 29.71 3.61 31.75
C GLY A 154 30.01 2.73 30.53
N LYS A 155 30.40 1.46 30.77
CA LYS A 155 30.61 0.44 29.74
C LYS A 155 29.35 -0.36 29.42
N GLY A 156 28.36 -0.32 30.32
CA GLY A 156 27.13 -1.08 30.25
C GLY A 156 27.18 -2.46 30.90
N GLU A 157 26.02 -2.86 31.45
CA GLU A 157 25.74 -4.19 31.99
C GLU A 157 24.32 -4.63 31.63
N ILE A 158 24.06 -5.93 31.68
CA ILE A 158 22.71 -6.50 31.68
C ILE A 158 22.16 -6.37 33.11
N VAL A 159 21.03 -5.70 33.27
CA VAL A 159 20.38 -5.46 34.58
C VAL A 159 19.18 -6.36 34.83
N GLU A 160 18.51 -6.80 33.77
CA GLU A 160 17.45 -7.81 33.79
C GLU A 160 17.71 -8.83 32.69
N LEU A 161 17.46 -10.11 32.97
CA LEU A 161 17.80 -11.24 32.10
C LEU A 161 16.59 -12.16 31.98
N ASN A 162 16.23 -12.55 30.75
CA ASN A 162 15.25 -13.60 30.43
C ASN A 162 13.84 -13.40 31.03
N ASN A 163 13.30 -12.18 30.92
CA ASN A 163 11.89 -11.94 31.18
C ASN A 163 11.05 -12.59 30.06
N LEU A 164 10.29 -13.64 30.40
CA LEU A 164 9.47 -14.38 29.45
C LEU A 164 8.27 -13.55 28.96
N LEU A 165 8.06 -13.50 27.64
CA LEU A 165 6.86 -12.96 27.01
C LEU A 165 5.87 -14.07 26.66
N TYR A 166 6.34 -15.11 25.97
CA TYR A 166 5.51 -16.23 25.51
C TYR A 166 6.36 -17.46 25.20
N ALA A 167 5.89 -18.67 25.52
CA ALA A 167 6.53 -19.93 25.11
C ALA A 167 5.49 -20.98 24.68
N PRO A 168 5.82 -21.87 23.71
CA PRO A 168 7.05 -21.90 22.92
C PRO A 168 7.03 -20.90 21.75
N SER A 169 8.22 -20.45 21.29
CA SER A 169 8.36 -19.46 20.21
C SER A 169 8.51 -20.12 18.84
N THR A 170 8.24 -19.39 17.76
CA THR A 170 8.91 -19.66 16.47
C THR A 170 10.24 -18.90 16.43
N GLU A 171 10.91 -18.87 15.28
CA GLU A 171 12.13 -18.06 15.06
C GLU A 171 11.82 -16.70 14.43
N GLN A 172 10.53 -16.42 14.16
CA GLN A 172 10.02 -15.19 13.55
C GLN A 172 9.91 -14.07 14.60
N LEU A 173 10.71 -13.02 14.45
CA LEU A 173 10.79 -11.90 15.41
C LEU A 173 11.10 -10.60 14.67
N THR A 174 10.24 -9.60 14.80
CA THR A 174 10.48 -8.27 14.23
C THR A 174 9.98 -7.17 15.15
N ALA A 175 10.25 -5.91 14.79
CA ALA A 175 9.78 -4.76 15.54
C ALA A 175 9.42 -3.62 14.59
N VAL A 176 8.46 -2.79 14.99
CA VAL A 176 7.93 -1.66 14.22
C VAL A 176 7.73 -0.46 15.14
N ARG A 177 8.02 0.76 14.68
CA ARG A 177 7.71 1.96 15.48
C ARG A 177 6.19 2.19 15.55
N HIS A 178 5.67 2.46 16.75
CA HIS A 178 4.28 2.86 16.93
C HIS A 178 4.02 4.20 16.21
N GLY A 179 2.84 4.38 15.63
CA GLY A 179 2.42 5.61 14.94
C GLY A 179 2.42 6.89 15.80
N ASN A 180 2.72 6.82 17.11
CA ASN A 180 2.98 8.00 17.93
C ASN A 180 4.39 8.60 17.69
N GLY A 181 5.31 7.81 17.12
CA GLY A 181 6.68 8.17 16.76
C GLY A 181 7.71 7.95 17.86
N THR A 182 7.34 7.42 19.03
CA THR A 182 8.24 7.20 20.17
C THR A 182 8.29 5.75 20.63
N ASP A 183 7.12 5.10 20.75
CA ASP A 183 7.02 3.74 21.26
C ASP A 183 7.26 2.70 20.17
N ILE A 184 7.46 1.44 20.56
CA ILE A 184 7.89 0.37 19.65
C ILE A 184 7.03 -0.87 19.87
N TRP A 185 6.43 -1.37 18.80
CA TRP A 185 5.78 -2.66 18.75
C TRP A 185 6.81 -3.77 18.51
N ILE A 186 6.75 -4.83 19.31
CA ILE A 186 7.53 -6.07 19.14
C ILE A 186 6.56 -7.14 18.65
N ILE A 187 6.86 -7.72 17.49
CA ILE A 187 5.96 -8.63 16.77
C ILE A 187 6.59 -10.02 16.72
N THR A 188 5.80 -11.01 17.12
CA THR A 188 6.21 -12.41 17.25
C THR A 188 5.14 -13.34 16.67
N HIS A 189 5.48 -14.58 16.33
CA HIS A 189 4.52 -15.57 15.82
C HIS A 189 4.54 -16.84 16.69
N ARG A 190 3.36 -17.28 17.15
CA ARG A 190 3.24 -18.45 18.03
C ARG A 190 3.41 -19.76 17.26
N GLU A 191 4.11 -20.71 17.84
CA GLU A 191 4.30 -22.05 17.26
C GLU A 191 2.98 -22.80 17.05
N GLU A 192 2.93 -23.63 16.00
CA GLU A 192 1.77 -24.44 15.59
C GLU A 192 0.45 -23.65 15.58
N SER A 193 0.49 -22.41 15.12
CA SER A 193 -0.66 -21.51 15.13
C SER A 193 -0.67 -20.60 13.90
N ASN A 194 -1.67 -19.72 13.85
CA ASN A 194 -1.75 -18.59 12.93
C ASN A 194 -1.84 -17.24 13.67
N ILE A 195 -1.29 -17.20 14.89
CA ILE A 195 -1.42 -16.11 15.85
C ILE A 195 -0.11 -15.34 15.91
N PHE A 196 -0.20 -14.04 15.63
CA PHE A 196 0.88 -13.09 15.89
C PHE A 196 0.60 -12.38 17.22
N ASP A 197 1.57 -12.35 18.13
CA ASP A 197 1.49 -11.53 19.35
C ASP A 197 2.30 -10.25 19.17
N VAL A 198 1.68 -9.14 19.52
CA VAL A 198 2.25 -7.81 19.43
C VAL A 198 2.30 -7.16 20.81
N PHE A 199 3.52 -6.90 21.30
CA PHE A 199 3.80 -6.31 22.61
C PHE A 199 4.23 -4.85 22.45
N LEU A 200 3.75 -3.96 23.32
CA LEU A 200 4.14 -2.55 23.28
C LEU A 200 5.30 -2.27 24.23
N LEU A 201 6.42 -1.75 23.71
CA LEU A 201 7.48 -1.16 24.51
C LEU A 201 7.28 0.37 24.57
N THR A 202 7.05 0.87 25.78
CA THR A 202 6.93 2.30 26.11
C THR A 202 8.10 2.78 26.99
N LYS A 203 8.07 4.06 27.36
CA LYS A 203 8.99 4.63 28.37
C LYS A 203 8.87 4.00 29.76
N ASP A 204 7.76 3.34 30.07
CA ASP A 204 7.54 2.70 31.36
C ASP A 204 8.09 1.26 31.34
N GLY A 205 7.95 0.56 30.22
CA GLY A 205 8.51 -0.78 29.99
C GLY A 205 7.78 -1.51 28.87
N VAL A 206 7.91 -2.84 28.84
CA VAL A 206 7.09 -3.70 27.96
C VAL A 206 5.74 -3.92 28.65
N ASP A 207 4.64 -3.59 27.96
CA ASP A 207 3.30 -3.97 28.38
C ASP A 207 3.06 -5.44 28.02
N THR A 208 3.14 -6.30 29.03
CA THR A 208 2.84 -7.73 28.94
C THR A 208 1.40 -8.08 29.32
N GLN A 209 0.58 -7.10 29.70
CA GLN A 209 -0.83 -7.32 30.07
C GLN A 209 -1.77 -7.04 28.90
N ASN A 210 -1.47 -6.04 28.06
CA ASN A 210 -2.29 -5.64 26.91
C ASN A 210 -1.66 -6.08 25.57
N VAL A 211 -1.36 -7.38 25.44
CA VAL A 211 -0.81 -7.96 24.20
C VAL A 211 -1.87 -8.00 23.12
N VAL A 212 -1.57 -7.49 21.92
CA VAL A 212 -2.48 -7.50 20.77
C VAL A 212 -2.27 -8.78 19.96
N SER A 213 -2.95 -9.86 20.35
CA SER A 213 -2.95 -11.13 19.62
C SER A 213 -3.83 -11.03 18.36
N SER A 214 -3.25 -11.30 17.19
CA SER A 214 -3.92 -11.20 15.89
C SER A 214 -3.99 -12.57 15.18
N PHE A 215 -5.20 -13.06 14.93
CA PHE A 215 -5.48 -14.30 14.19
C PHE A 215 -5.43 -14.02 12.68
N ALA A 216 -4.22 -13.90 12.14
CA ALA A 216 -3.98 -13.25 10.86
C ALA A 216 -3.18 -14.09 9.84
N GLY A 217 -2.79 -15.32 10.14
CA GLY A 217 -2.06 -16.19 9.22
C GLY A 217 -2.81 -17.47 8.81
N THR A 218 -2.08 -18.34 8.14
CA THR A 218 -2.34 -19.79 8.09
C THR A 218 -1.60 -20.50 9.23
N LYS A 219 -2.05 -21.72 9.58
CA LYS A 219 -1.44 -22.48 10.68
C LYS A 219 -0.06 -23.00 10.24
N TYR A 220 1.00 -22.31 10.65
CA TYR A 220 2.38 -22.70 10.34
C TYR A 220 2.77 -23.96 11.14
N SER A 221 3.47 -24.90 10.50
CA SER A 221 4.11 -26.00 11.22
C SER A 221 5.35 -25.49 11.99
N THR A 222 5.85 -26.26 12.97
CA THR A 222 7.12 -25.96 13.67
C THR A 222 8.28 -25.62 12.72
N TYR A 223 8.34 -26.26 11.54
CA TYR A 223 9.38 -26.01 10.56
C TYR A 223 9.09 -24.82 9.63
N ASP A 224 7.84 -24.38 9.48
CA ASP A 224 7.52 -23.17 8.72
C ASP A 224 7.91 -21.91 9.49
N GLY A 225 7.73 -21.93 10.81
CA GLY A 225 8.13 -20.85 11.74
C GLY A 225 9.64 -20.57 11.83
N ILE A 226 10.45 -21.20 10.97
CA ILE A 226 11.89 -20.93 10.85
C ILE A 226 12.15 -19.77 9.87
N GLY A 227 11.27 -19.47 8.90
CA GLY A 227 11.55 -18.38 7.94
C GLY A 227 11.49 -16.97 8.55
N TYR A 228 12.00 -15.97 7.83
CA TYR A 228 12.02 -14.57 8.29
C TYR A 228 10.63 -13.93 8.35
N LEU A 229 10.42 -13.09 9.38
CA LEU A 229 9.34 -12.12 9.47
C LEU A 229 9.93 -10.69 9.39
N LYS A 230 9.50 -9.91 8.40
CA LYS A 230 9.92 -8.51 8.22
C LYS A 230 8.76 -7.56 8.12
N SER A 231 8.92 -6.34 8.65
CA SER A 231 8.08 -5.20 8.29
C SER A 231 8.69 -4.42 7.12
N ASN A 232 7.86 -3.67 6.41
CA ASN A 232 8.34 -2.62 5.52
C ASN A 232 8.79 -1.36 6.31
N LEU A 233 9.45 -0.41 5.65
CA LEU A 233 10.02 0.79 6.30
C LEU A 233 8.97 1.74 6.91
N GLN A 234 7.75 1.75 6.35
CA GLN A 234 6.61 2.54 6.82
C GLN A 234 5.88 1.87 7.99
N GLY A 235 6.21 0.61 8.29
CA GLY A 235 5.61 -0.13 9.39
C GLY A 235 4.12 -0.35 9.22
N ASN A 236 3.64 -0.59 8.00
CA ASN A 236 2.22 -0.86 7.72
C ASN A 236 1.96 -2.17 6.95
N LEU A 237 3.03 -2.84 6.50
CA LEU A 237 2.99 -4.19 5.92
C LEU A 237 4.01 -5.07 6.63
N LEU A 238 3.66 -6.35 6.77
CA LEU A 238 4.56 -7.43 7.17
C LEU A 238 4.64 -8.47 6.06
N ALA A 239 5.80 -9.10 5.91
CA ALA A 239 6.01 -10.27 5.09
C ALA A 239 6.55 -11.42 5.96
N ASN A 240 5.87 -12.56 5.92
CA ASN A 240 6.16 -13.74 6.74
C ASN A 240 6.51 -14.92 5.83
N ALA A 241 7.73 -15.40 5.90
CA ALA A 241 8.22 -16.54 5.11
C ALA A 241 8.03 -17.86 5.86
N GLY A 242 7.37 -18.83 5.21
CA GLY A 242 7.24 -20.22 5.69
C GLY A 242 8.30 -21.13 5.06
N LEU A 243 9.30 -21.55 5.85
CA LEU A 243 10.48 -22.25 5.33
C LEU A 243 10.13 -23.54 4.58
N ASN A 244 9.42 -24.46 5.21
CA ASN A 244 9.22 -25.82 4.68
C ASN A 244 8.15 -25.87 3.57
N SER A 245 7.06 -25.13 3.75
CA SER A 245 5.93 -25.03 2.81
C SER A 245 6.22 -24.18 1.57
N GLY A 246 7.20 -23.27 1.65
CA GLY A 246 7.44 -22.27 0.59
C GLY A 246 6.30 -21.26 0.45
N ASN A 247 5.45 -21.13 1.48
CA ASN A 247 4.40 -20.12 1.54
C ASN A 247 5.01 -18.76 1.93
N LEU A 248 4.50 -17.70 1.33
CA LEU A 248 4.73 -16.32 1.74
C LEU A 248 3.39 -15.71 2.14
N GLU A 249 3.30 -15.13 3.33
CA GLU A 249 2.16 -14.29 3.72
C GLU A 249 2.55 -12.83 3.66
N ILE A 250 1.68 -12.01 3.07
CA ILE A 250 1.73 -10.56 3.16
C ILE A 250 0.58 -10.13 4.06
N LEU A 251 0.88 -9.40 5.12
CA LEU A 251 -0.08 -8.97 6.13
C LEU A 251 -0.08 -7.45 6.24
N THR A 252 -1.25 -6.88 6.53
CA THR A 252 -1.37 -5.49 6.95
C THR A 252 -1.06 -5.37 8.44
N PHE A 253 -0.39 -4.28 8.84
CA PHE A 253 -0.15 -3.94 10.23
C PHE A 253 -0.63 -2.51 10.50
N ASP A 254 -1.49 -2.37 11.50
CA ASP A 254 -1.88 -1.05 12.01
C ASP A 254 -0.90 -0.64 13.12
N ASN A 255 0.00 0.29 12.81
CA ASN A 255 1.01 0.77 13.75
C ASN A 255 0.46 1.68 14.86
N LEU A 256 -0.82 2.05 14.84
CA LEU A 256 -1.49 2.75 15.95
C LEU A 256 -2.16 1.77 16.91
N THR A 257 -2.68 0.64 16.42
CA THR A 257 -3.44 -0.33 17.25
C THR A 257 -2.72 -1.66 17.51
N GLY A 258 -1.58 -1.91 16.86
CA GLY A 258 -0.86 -3.18 16.95
C GLY A 258 -1.55 -4.34 16.22
N LYS A 259 -2.63 -4.09 15.48
CA LYS A 259 -3.44 -5.14 14.85
C LYS A 259 -2.82 -5.62 13.53
N ILE A 260 -2.72 -6.93 13.36
CA ILE A 260 -2.29 -7.58 12.12
C ILE A 260 -3.50 -8.21 11.41
N SER A 261 -3.51 -8.24 10.08
CA SER A 261 -4.56 -8.93 9.30
C SER A 261 -4.00 -9.48 7.98
N LEU A 262 -4.40 -10.71 7.62
CA LEU A 262 -3.95 -11.35 6.37
C LEU A 262 -4.39 -10.51 5.17
N LEU A 263 -3.46 -10.20 4.27
CA LEU A 263 -3.79 -9.59 2.98
C LEU A 263 -3.70 -10.62 1.86
N LEU A 264 -2.59 -11.37 1.82
CA LEU A 264 -2.35 -12.43 0.85
C LEU A 264 -1.63 -13.62 1.50
N ASN A 265 -1.96 -14.82 1.05
CA ASN A 265 -1.12 -16.01 1.23
C ASN A 265 -0.77 -16.56 -0.15
N ILE A 266 0.52 -16.72 -0.40
CA ILE A 266 1.11 -16.98 -1.70
C ILE A 266 1.91 -18.28 -1.62
N ASN A 267 1.37 -19.37 -2.19
CA ASN A 267 2.14 -20.60 -2.37
C ASN A 267 3.04 -20.47 -3.61
N LEU A 268 4.35 -20.32 -3.39
CA LEU A 268 5.29 -20.03 -4.48
C LEU A 268 5.56 -21.24 -5.38
N GLU A 269 5.46 -22.47 -4.87
CA GLU A 269 5.60 -23.71 -5.68
C GLU A 269 4.53 -23.78 -6.79
N GLN A 270 3.27 -23.42 -6.48
CA GLN A 270 2.18 -23.38 -7.45
C GLN A 270 2.35 -22.29 -8.52
N ILE A 271 2.89 -21.12 -8.14
CA ILE A 271 2.97 -19.96 -9.04
C ILE A 271 4.19 -20.04 -9.96
N ILE A 272 5.34 -20.41 -9.41
CA ILE A 272 6.62 -20.41 -10.15
C ILE A 272 6.83 -21.74 -10.90
N ASN A 273 5.95 -22.74 -10.68
CA ASN A 273 6.01 -24.07 -11.30
C ASN A 273 7.38 -24.75 -11.12
N LYS A 274 7.99 -24.49 -9.97
CA LYS A 274 9.30 -24.99 -9.53
C LYS A 274 9.16 -25.35 -8.07
N LYS A 275 9.71 -26.49 -7.65
CA LYS A 275 9.65 -26.90 -6.24
C LYS A 275 10.41 -25.89 -5.38
N ILE A 276 9.67 -25.13 -4.55
CA ILE A 276 10.24 -24.13 -3.65
C ILE A 276 10.10 -24.65 -2.23
N TYR A 277 11.13 -25.35 -1.76
CA TYR A 277 11.33 -25.67 -0.36
C TYR A 277 12.48 -24.81 0.17
N ASN A 278 12.39 -24.44 1.45
CA ASN A 278 13.34 -23.59 2.17
C ASN A 278 13.29 -22.10 1.75
N LEU A 279 12.10 -21.50 1.81
CA LEU A 279 11.94 -20.04 1.73
C LEU A 279 12.44 -19.40 3.04
N TYR A 280 13.64 -18.83 3.03
CA TYR A 280 14.37 -18.51 4.25
C TYR A 280 14.30 -17.02 4.60
N GLY A 281 14.88 -16.16 3.76
CA GLY A 281 14.86 -14.71 3.96
C GLY A 281 13.77 -14.01 3.15
N VAL A 282 13.27 -12.89 3.66
CA VAL A 282 12.38 -11.96 2.95
C VAL A 282 12.79 -10.53 3.28
N GLU A 283 12.71 -9.60 2.32
CA GLU A 283 12.96 -8.17 2.53
C GLU A 283 12.18 -7.29 1.53
N PHE A 284 11.73 -6.11 1.96
CA PHE A 284 11.04 -5.13 1.11
C PHE A 284 12.03 -4.21 0.39
N SER A 285 11.68 -3.70 -0.80
CA SER A 285 12.37 -2.53 -1.37
C SER A 285 12.03 -1.28 -0.57
N ASN A 286 12.93 -0.29 -0.60
CA ASN A 286 12.80 0.94 0.20
C ASN A 286 11.50 1.69 -0.08
N ASP A 287 11.00 1.60 -1.32
CA ASP A 287 9.77 2.24 -1.76
C ASP A 287 8.51 1.35 -1.68
N ASN A 288 8.63 0.17 -1.09
CA ASN A 288 7.59 -0.88 -0.98
C ASN A 288 7.04 -1.43 -2.29
N THR A 289 7.61 -1.11 -3.46
CA THR A 289 7.06 -1.60 -4.73
C THR A 289 7.53 -3.01 -5.07
N LYS A 290 8.59 -3.52 -4.40
CA LYS A 290 9.14 -4.86 -4.61
C LYS A 290 9.30 -5.61 -3.30
N LEU A 291 9.20 -6.93 -3.37
CA LEU A 291 9.53 -7.85 -2.29
C LEU A 291 10.56 -8.87 -2.81
N TYR A 292 11.61 -9.10 -2.03
CA TYR A 292 12.70 -10.03 -2.38
C TYR A 292 12.73 -11.23 -1.45
N LEU A 293 12.99 -12.41 -2.01
CA LEU A 293 12.94 -13.69 -1.30
C LEU A 293 14.20 -14.52 -1.50
N GLY A 294 14.76 -14.99 -0.39
CA GLY A 294 15.93 -15.86 -0.34
C GLY A 294 15.55 -17.32 -0.31
N CYS A 295 15.75 -18.03 -1.43
CA CYS A 295 15.49 -19.46 -1.53
C CYS A 295 16.74 -20.28 -1.17
N PHE A 296 16.77 -20.80 0.04
CA PHE A 296 17.87 -21.59 0.57
C PHE A 296 18.01 -22.91 -0.20
N HIS A 297 19.25 -23.35 -0.44
CA HIS A 297 19.62 -24.50 -1.28
C HIS A 297 19.24 -24.42 -2.77
N LEU A 298 18.38 -23.50 -3.22
CA LEU A 298 17.80 -23.52 -4.57
C LEU A 298 18.52 -22.65 -5.61
N GLY A 299 19.35 -21.69 -5.20
CA GLY A 299 20.30 -21.03 -6.11
C GLY A 299 19.89 -19.68 -6.69
N PHE A 300 18.75 -19.11 -6.31
CA PHE A 300 18.21 -17.88 -6.92
C PHE A 300 17.50 -17.00 -5.88
N ILE A 301 17.31 -15.72 -6.23
CA ILE A 301 16.42 -14.79 -5.54
C ILE A 301 15.13 -14.65 -6.35
N ILE A 302 13.99 -14.57 -5.67
CA ILE A 302 12.72 -14.17 -6.30
C ILE A 302 12.51 -12.70 -5.99
N GLN A 303 12.32 -11.87 -7.01
CA GLN A 303 11.77 -10.53 -6.88
C GLN A 303 10.29 -10.59 -7.27
N MET A 304 9.43 -9.97 -6.47
CA MET A 304 7.99 -9.87 -6.71
C MET A 304 7.62 -8.40 -6.81
N ASP A 305 6.88 -8.01 -7.86
CA ASP A 305 6.27 -6.68 -7.91
C ASP A 305 4.99 -6.65 -7.08
N ILE A 306 4.99 -5.85 -6.01
CA ILE A 306 3.88 -5.73 -5.05
C ILE A 306 3.23 -4.33 -5.08
N THR A 307 3.51 -3.54 -6.14
CA THR A 307 2.88 -2.23 -6.37
C THR A 307 1.35 -2.31 -6.41
N ASP A 308 0.82 -3.42 -6.92
CA ASP A 308 -0.58 -3.83 -6.80
C ASP A 308 -0.61 -5.16 -6.03
N LEU A 309 -1.35 -5.18 -4.92
CA LEU A 309 -1.49 -6.34 -4.03
C LEU A 309 -2.60 -7.30 -4.51
N ASN A 310 -2.93 -7.26 -5.80
CA ASN A 310 -3.70 -8.29 -6.48
C ASN A 310 -2.84 -9.54 -6.78
N ILE A 311 -3.33 -10.73 -6.43
CA ILE A 311 -2.61 -11.98 -6.62
C ILE A 311 -2.29 -12.29 -8.09
N GLU A 312 -3.14 -11.93 -9.04
CA GLU A 312 -2.88 -12.11 -10.47
C GLU A 312 -1.89 -11.08 -11.01
N TYR A 313 -1.87 -9.85 -10.48
CA TYR A 313 -0.80 -8.89 -10.79
C TYR A 313 0.56 -9.44 -10.34
N ILE A 314 0.66 -9.85 -9.08
CA ILE A 314 1.89 -10.40 -8.50
C ILE A 314 2.38 -11.60 -9.30
N LYS A 315 1.51 -12.59 -9.58
CA LYS A 315 1.84 -13.78 -10.40
C LYS A 315 2.49 -13.43 -11.74
N ASN A 316 1.95 -12.42 -12.43
CA ASN A 316 2.45 -11.98 -13.74
C ASN A 316 3.70 -11.10 -13.67
N ASN A 317 4.13 -10.68 -12.47
CA ASN A 317 5.26 -9.76 -12.26
C ASN A 317 6.31 -10.32 -11.28
N ILE A 318 6.45 -11.65 -11.22
CA ILE A 318 7.57 -12.34 -10.56
C ILE A 318 8.77 -12.41 -11.50
N HIS A 319 9.95 -12.07 -10.99
CA HIS A 319 11.24 -12.20 -11.65
C HIS A 319 12.17 -13.10 -10.84
N ILE A 320 12.82 -14.05 -11.51
CA ILE A 320 13.82 -14.92 -10.89
C ILE A 320 15.20 -14.39 -11.25
N LEU A 321 15.92 -13.90 -10.24
CA LEU A 321 17.29 -13.44 -10.38
C LEU A 321 18.23 -14.65 -10.17
N ASP A 322 18.59 -15.31 -11.27
CA ASP A 322 19.49 -16.47 -11.31
C ASP A 322 20.83 -16.07 -11.95
N ASN A 323 21.79 -15.66 -11.12
CA ASN A 323 23.12 -15.24 -11.58
C ASN A 323 24.22 -16.23 -11.14
N ILE A 324 24.07 -16.88 -9.98
CA ILE A 324 25.10 -17.74 -9.39
C ILE A 324 24.44 -18.90 -8.63
N LYS A 325 24.90 -20.14 -8.86
CA LYS A 325 24.53 -21.36 -8.10
C LYS A 325 24.98 -21.28 -6.63
N SER A 326 24.33 -20.41 -5.85
CA SER A 326 24.68 -20.04 -4.48
C SER A 326 23.47 -20.21 -3.58
N SER A 327 23.65 -20.79 -2.39
CA SER A 327 22.58 -20.88 -1.41
C SER A 327 22.42 -19.53 -0.71
N TYR A 328 21.68 -18.62 -1.35
CA TYR A 328 21.19 -17.38 -0.74
C TYR A 328 20.33 -17.69 0.48
N ALA A 329 20.39 -16.83 1.50
CA ALA A 329 19.73 -17.05 2.78
C ALA A 329 19.02 -15.78 3.27
N ALA A 330 19.51 -15.12 4.33
CA ALA A 330 18.93 -13.89 4.83
C ALA A 330 19.11 -12.71 3.85
N LEU A 331 18.10 -11.83 3.85
CA LEU A 331 18.14 -10.53 3.19
C LEU A 331 17.96 -9.46 4.27
N GLN A 332 18.65 -8.34 4.12
CA GLN A 332 18.52 -7.18 5.01
C GLN A 332 18.76 -5.90 4.20
N ILE A 333 17.82 -4.96 4.28
CA ILE A 333 17.99 -3.59 3.76
C ILE A 333 18.98 -2.81 4.64
N ALA A 334 19.91 -2.10 4.01
CA ALA A 334 20.96 -1.31 4.67
C ALA A 334 20.69 0.20 4.63
N PRO A 335 21.34 1.00 5.50
CA PRO A 335 21.18 2.46 5.54
C PRO A 335 21.63 3.21 4.27
N ASN A 336 22.30 2.55 3.33
CA ASN A 336 22.61 3.10 1.99
C ASN A 336 21.54 2.75 0.94
N GLY A 337 20.36 2.25 1.36
CA GLY A 337 19.24 1.95 0.48
C GLY A 337 19.43 0.73 -0.42
N LYS A 338 20.46 -0.10 -0.18
CA LYS A 338 20.68 -1.38 -0.89
C LYS A 338 20.22 -2.57 -0.05
N ILE A 339 19.84 -3.67 -0.69
CA ILE A 339 19.54 -4.93 0.02
C ILE A 339 20.77 -5.84 -0.05
N TYR A 340 21.29 -6.22 1.11
CA TYR A 340 22.40 -7.17 1.23
C TYR A 340 21.87 -8.58 1.54
N ILE A 341 22.60 -9.58 1.05
CA ILE A 341 22.16 -10.98 1.06
C ILE A 341 23.31 -11.89 1.48
N SER A 342 23.11 -12.70 2.52
CA SER A 342 24.08 -13.70 2.96
C SER A 342 24.03 -14.97 2.10
N SER A 343 25.11 -15.76 2.09
CA SER A 343 25.11 -17.06 1.43
C SER A 343 26.13 -18.04 2.00
N ARG A 344 25.86 -19.34 1.83
CA ARG A 344 26.80 -20.43 2.20
C ARG A 344 28.12 -20.45 1.42
N LEU A 345 28.34 -19.56 0.42
CA LEU A 345 29.59 -19.48 -0.34
C LEU A 345 30.63 -18.54 0.29
N ASN A 346 30.44 -18.12 1.55
CA ASN A 346 31.26 -17.11 2.23
C ASN A 346 31.33 -15.79 1.46
N LYS A 347 30.19 -15.36 0.92
CA LYS A 347 30.03 -14.10 0.18
C LYS A 347 28.77 -13.37 0.61
N LEU A 348 28.91 -12.06 0.77
CA LEU A 348 27.82 -11.11 0.79
C LEU A 348 27.50 -10.70 -0.66
N TYR A 349 26.22 -10.72 -1.01
CA TYR A 349 25.70 -10.19 -2.27
C TYR A 349 24.92 -8.92 -2.00
N VAL A 350 24.73 -8.12 -3.04
CA VAL A 350 24.02 -6.84 -2.96
C VAL A 350 23.10 -6.68 -4.17
N ILE A 351 21.87 -6.25 -3.92
CA ILE A 351 20.99 -5.68 -4.94
C ILE A 351 21.23 -4.18 -4.91
N ASN A 352 21.87 -3.64 -5.95
CA ASN A 352 22.29 -2.25 -5.98
C ASN A 352 21.12 -1.27 -6.17
N ASN A 353 20.05 -1.70 -6.85
CA ASN A 353 18.87 -0.88 -7.14
C ASN A 353 17.57 -1.60 -6.75
N PRO A 354 17.21 -1.71 -5.45
CA PRO A 354 16.08 -2.53 -4.99
C PRO A 354 14.69 -2.16 -5.52
N ASN A 355 14.50 -0.92 -5.97
CA ASN A 355 13.22 -0.47 -6.52
C ASN A 355 13.07 -0.84 -8.01
N ILE A 356 14.16 -1.23 -8.69
CA ILE A 356 14.17 -1.50 -10.14
C ILE A 356 13.81 -2.97 -10.42
N LYS A 357 13.02 -3.18 -11.46
CA LYS A 357 12.48 -4.50 -11.86
C LYS A 357 13.47 -5.33 -12.66
N GLY A 358 13.49 -6.65 -12.42
CA GLY A 358 14.30 -7.62 -13.16
C GLY A 358 15.80 -7.46 -12.95
N ASP A 359 16.61 -7.94 -13.90
CA ASP A 359 18.07 -7.94 -13.81
C ASP A 359 18.69 -6.53 -13.67
N SER A 360 17.95 -5.49 -14.06
CA SER A 360 18.32 -4.09 -13.87
C SER A 360 18.34 -3.64 -12.39
N CYS A 361 17.88 -4.47 -11.46
CA CYS A 361 18.15 -4.27 -10.02
C CYS A 361 19.64 -4.43 -9.66
N ASP A 362 20.46 -4.98 -10.58
CA ASP A 362 21.90 -5.20 -10.45
C ASP A 362 22.26 -6.00 -9.19
N LEU A 363 21.85 -7.28 -9.20
CA LEU A 363 22.27 -8.31 -8.25
C LEU A 363 23.74 -8.69 -8.53
N SER A 364 24.63 -8.18 -7.69
CA SER A 364 26.08 -8.36 -7.78
C SER A 364 26.66 -8.92 -6.47
N PHE A 365 27.97 -9.19 -6.45
CA PHE A 365 28.69 -9.52 -5.21
C PHE A 365 29.55 -8.32 -4.77
N THR A 366 29.64 -8.08 -3.47
CA THR A 366 30.53 -7.04 -2.94
C THR A 366 31.97 -7.37 -3.30
N HIS A 367 32.72 -6.42 -3.86
CA HIS A 367 34.04 -6.67 -4.44
C HIS A 367 35.13 -7.03 -3.41
N GLU A 368 34.85 -6.85 -2.11
CA GLU A 368 35.82 -7.05 -1.04
C GLU A 368 35.99 -8.53 -0.65
N LYS A 369 37.22 -8.92 -0.30
CA LYS A 369 37.51 -10.24 0.25
C LYS A 369 37.21 -10.25 1.75
N PHE A 370 36.04 -10.77 2.15
CA PHE A 370 35.82 -11.23 3.51
C PHE A 370 36.94 -12.20 3.92
N THR A 371 37.56 -11.94 5.07
CA THR A 371 38.86 -12.54 5.42
C THR A 371 38.76 -13.92 6.06
N SER A 372 37.56 -14.39 6.41
CA SER A 372 37.32 -15.68 7.06
C SER A 372 36.48 -16.64 6.23
N ASN A 373 36.69 -17.95 6.43
CA ASN A 373 35.87 -19.01 5.84
C ASN A 373 34.58 -19.30 6.64
N LYS A 374 34.10 -18.36 7.46
CA LYS A 374 33.01 -18.53 8.43
C LYS A 374 31.90 -17.48 8.24
N LEU A 375 31.45 -17.26 7.01
CA LEU A 375 30.31 -16.40 6.76
C LEU A 375 29.03 -17.24 6.93
N HIS A 376 28.18 -16.78 7.83
CA HIS A 376 27.00 -17.51 8.30
C HIS A 376 25.75 -17.14 7.47
N VAL A 377 24.63 -17.81 7.70
CA VAL A 377 23.45 -17.72 6.81
C VAL A 377 22.43 -16.66 7.23
N GLY A 378 22.58 -16.05 8.41
CA GLY A 378 21.78 -14.89 8.81
C GLY A 378 22.44 -13.54 8.47
N LEU A 379 21.69 -12.48 8.73
CA LEU A 379 22.14 -11.08 8.80
C LEU A 379 21.55 -10.44 10.07
N PRO A 380 22.00 -9.24 10.49
CA PRO A 380 21.50 -8.63 11.71
C PRO A 380 20.01 -8.27 11.56
N ASN A 381 19.19 -8.75 12.49
CA ASN A 381 17.78 -8.42 12.55
C ASN A 381 17.61 -7.09 13.32
N ILE A 382 17.40 -6.01 12.57
CA ILE A 382 17.34 -4.65 13.08
C ILE A 382 15.90 -4.14 12.99
N LEU A 383 15.50 -3.27 13.92
CA LEU A 383 14.26 -2.51 13.82
C LEU A 383 14.27 -1.73 12.49
N ALA A 384 13.19 -1.87 11.70
CA ALA A 384 12.98 -1.06 10.51
C ALA A 384 12.66 0.39 10.91
N GLU A 385 13.68 1.12 11.33
CA GLU A 385 13.61 2.57 11.48
C GLU A 385 13.58 3.22 10.09
N ILE A 386 13.12 4.47 10.03
CA ILE A 386 13.05 5.27 8.81
C ILE A 386 14.48 5.65 8.41
N THR A 387 15.19 4.73 7.74
CA THR A 387 16.54 4.94 7.23
C THR A 387 16.57 5.56 5.85
N ASP A 388 15.48 5.43 5.06
CA ASP A 388 15.40 5.95 3.70
C ASP A 388 14.37 7.08 3.56
N PHE A 389 14.82 8.29 3.88
CA PHE A 389 14.21 9.51 3.34
C PHE A 389 14.86 9.78 1.99
N SER A 390 14.21 9.32 0.91
CA SER A 390 14.70 9.44 -0.47
C SER A 390 13.80 10.29 -1.37
N ILE A 391 14.41 11.10 -2.23
CA ILE A 391 13.75 11.86 -3.30
C ILE A 391 13.44 10.94 -4.50
N LYS A 392 12.20 10.98 -4.99
CA LYS A 392 11.82 10.40 -6.29
C LYS A 392 11.71 11.47 -7.38
N ILE A 393 12.25 11.16 -8.55
CA ILE A 393 11.94 11.83 -9.82
C ILE A 393 10.85 11.01 -10.51
N THR A 394 9.83 11.66 -11.06
CA THR A 394 8.71 10.96 -11.73
C THR A 394 9.02 10.57 -13.18
N THR A 395 10.12 11.09 -13.74
CA THR A 395 10.53 10.98 -15.15
C THR A 395 11.97 10.46 -15.26
N ASN A 396 12.19 9.37 -16.01
CA ASN A 396 13.51 8.73 -16.13
C ASN A 396 14.54 9.52 -16.94
N THR A 397 14.10 10.46 -17.78
CA THR A 397 14.95 11.35 -18.58
C THR A 397 14.17 12.66 -18.78
N VAL A 398 14.87 13.80 -18.76
CA VAL A 398 14.26 15.12 -18.92
C VAL A 398 14.89 15.81 -20.12
N CYS A 399 14.13 15.95 -21.21
CA CYS A 399 14.51 16.75 -22.36
C CYS A 399 14.10 18.23 -22.14
N VAL A 400 14.75 19.16 -22.82
CA VAL A 400 14.34 20.58 -22.82
C VAL A 400 12.91 20.71 -23.37
N GLY A 401 12.01 21.21 -22.55
CA GLY A 401 10.57 21.32 -22.84
C GLY A 401 9.67 20.33 -22.09
N ASP A 402 10.23 19.28 -21.46
CA ASP A 402 9.47 18.35 -20.62
C ASP A 402 9.18 18.95 -19.23
N ASP A 403 8.19 18.43 -18.50
CA ASP A 403 7.92 18.85 -17.13
C ASP A 403 8.76 18.04 -16.11
N LEU A 404 9.37 18.74 -15.14
CA LEU A 404 10.19 18.13 -14.08
C LEU A 404 9.42 18.09 -12.76
N ILE A 405 9.14 16.89 -12.25
CA ILE A 405 8.41 16.67 -11.00
C ILE A 405 9.28 15.87 -10.01
N LEU A 406 9.62 16.50 -8.89
CA LEU A 406 10.32 15.87 -7.76
C LEU A 406 9.36 15.70 -6.58
N THR A 407 9.37 14.51 -5.98
CA THR A 407 8.54 14.17 -4.82
C THR A 407 9.38 13.58 -3.71
N ALA A 408 9.23 14.09 -2.49
CA ALA A 408 9.78 13.45 -1.30
C ALA A 408 8.96 12.20 -0.95
N ASN A 409 9.62 11.04 -0.76
CA ASN A 409 8.91 9.80 -0.41
C ASN A 409 8.05 9.95 0.85
N PRO A 410 6.96 9.17 0.96
CA PRO A 410 6.07 9.21 2.12
C PRO A 410 6.79 8.70 3.38
N LEU A 411 7.24 9.66 4.18
CA LEU A 411 7.39 9.50 5.62
C LEU A 411 6.00 9.23 6.24
N PRO A 412 5.90 8.51 7.38
CA PRO A 412 4.63 8.37 8.09
C PRO A 412 4.01 9.75 8.38
N ASP A 413 2.69 9.86 8.19
CA ASP A 413 1.95 11.12 8.26
C ASP A 413 1.77 11.59 9.72
N TYR A 414 2.88 12.00 10.33
CA TYR A 414 2.82 12.92 11.46
C TYR A 414 2.34 14.27 10.92
N THR A 415 1.18 14.71 11.40
CA THR A 415 0.46 15.96 11.01
C THR A 415 1.20 17.27 11.32
N SER A 416 2.52 17.21 11.51
CA SER A 416 3.43 18.29 11.87
C SER A 416 4.73 18.34 11.04
N ASN A 417 4.90 17.46 10.04
CA ASN A 417 6.10 17.43 9.20
C ASN A 417 6.22 18.71 8.36
N LYS A 418 7.40 19.34 8.32
CA LYS A 418 7.70 20.49 7.43
C LYS A 418 8.78 20.13 6.42
N TYR A 419 8.59 20.49 5.16
CA TYR A 419 9.44 20.11 4.02
C TYR A 419 9.96 21.37 3.33
N THR A 420 11.27 21.62 3.37
CA THR A 420 11.93 22.75 2.71
C THR A 420 12.88 22.23 1.63
N TRP A 421 12.58 22.49 0.35
CA TRP A 421 13.51 22.26 -0.76
C TRP A 421 14.47 23.43 -0.92
N THR A 422 15.64 23.17 -1.50
CA THR A 422 16.59 24.17 -2.02
C THR A 422 17.00 23.78 -3.44
N LEU A 423 16.77 24.65 -4.42
CA LEU A 423 17.09 24.41 -5.83
C LEU A 423 18.58 24.72 -6.12
N PRO A 424 19.11 24.32 -7.29
CA PRO A 424 20.52 24.54 -7.66
C PRO A 424 20.97 26.01 -7.60
N GLU A 425 20.09 26.96 -7.93
CA GLU A 425 20.31 28.40 -7.86
C GLU A 425 20.14 29.00 -6.44
N GLY A 426 19.72 28.20 -5.46
CA GLY A 426 19.64 28.56 -4.04
C GLY A 426 18.29 29.11 -3.56
N SER A 427 17.25 29.04 -4.38
CA SER A 427 15.87 29.37 -3.98
C SER A 427 15.29 28.26 -3.09
N GLU A 428 14.41 28.61 -2.14
CA GLU A 428 13.77 27.66 -1.20
C GLU A 428 12.26 27.55 -1.44
N PHE A 429 11.71 26.33 -1.35
CA PHE A 429 10.28 26.04 -1.53
C PHE A 429 9.74 25.14 -0.42
N GLU A 430 8.57 25.46 0.13
CA GLU A 430 7.91 24.64 1.14
C GLU A 430 6.90 23.68 0.47
N GLY A 431 7.04 22.37 0.71
CA GLY A 431 6.12 21.36 0.18
C GLY A 431 6.72 19.96 0.02
N LYS A 432 5.86 18.94 -0.01
CA LYS A 432 6.26 17.53 -0.25
C LYS A 432 6.63 17.25 -1.71
N VAL A 433 6.12 18.07 -2.63
CA VAL A 433 6.30 17.96 -4.09
C VAL A 433 6.74 19.32 -4.62
N ILE A 434 7.62 19.32 -5.62
CA ILE A 434 7.91 20.48 -6.47
C ILE A 434 7.74 20.08 -7.94
N GLU A 435 7.09 20.96 -8.69
CA GLU A 435 6.78 20.82 -10.11
C GLU A 435 7.34 22.04 -10.85
N ILE A 436 8.14 21.78 -11.89
CA ILE A 436 8.78 22.78 -12.73
C ILE A 436 8.42 22.48 -14.18
N SER A 437 7.41 23.19 -14.70
CA SER A 437 6.97 23.01 -16.08
C SER A 437 7.97 23.59 -17.09
N ASN A 438 8.04 23.01 -18.29
CA ASN A 438 8.97 23.42 -19.36
C ASN A 438 10.44 23.49 -18.90
N ALA A 439 11.00 22.36 -18.47
CA ALA A 439 12.37 22.26 -18.02
C ALA A 439 13.37 22.76 -19.07
N ASN A 440 14.40 23.49 -18.60
CA ASN A 440 15.46 24.01 -19.45
C ASN A 440 16.84 23.71 -18.81
N LEU A 441 17.92 23.98 -19.54
CA LEU A 441 19.28 23.62 -19.12
C LEU A 441 19.69 24.18 -17.75
N THR A 442 19.17 25.33 -17.31
CA THR A 442 19.51 25.92 -15.99
C THR A 442 18.86 25.20 -14.82
N HIS A 443 17.89 24.32 -15.06
CA HIS A 443 17.31 23.45 -14.03
C HIS A 443 18.18 22.20 -13.76
N SER A 444 19.30 22.05 -14.48
CA SER A 444 20.31 21.03 -14.18
C SER A 444 21.12 21.43 -12.94
N GLY A 445 21.31 20.51 -12.00
CA GLY A 445 22.08 20.75 -10.78
C GLY A 445 21.60 19.95 -9.58
N LEU A 446 22.16 20.29 -8.40
CA LEU A 446 21.88 19.61 -7.13
C LEU A 446 20.69 20.26 -6.39
N TYR A 447 19.56 19.57 -6.39
CA TYR A 447 18.40 19.88 -5.54
C TYR A 447 18.64 19.26 -4.16
N LYS A 448 18.25 19.96 -3.11
CA LYS A 448 18.32 19.49 -1.72
C LYS A 448 16.96 19.60 -1.08
N ILE A 449 16.70 18.78 -0.06
CA ILE A 449 15.53 18.91 0.78
C ILE A 449 15.91 18.70 2.25
N LYS A 450 15.19 19.41 3.11
CA LYS A 450 15.28 19.35 4.57
C LYS A 450 13.88 19.07 5.11
N VAL A 451 13.74 18.08 6.00
CA VAL A 451 12.46 17.76 6.63
C VAL A 451 12.57 17.84 8.15
N ASN A 452 11.64 18.55 8.80
CA ASN A 452 11.55 18.64 10.25
C ASN A 452 10.41 17.75 10.77
N ILE A 453 10.74 16.78 11.62
CA ILE A 453 9.83 15.79 12.21
C ILE A 453 9.93 15.90 13.73
N LYS A 454 8.94 16.54 14.38
CA LYS A 454 8.85 16.71 15.84
C LYS A 454 10.16 17.17 16.55
N GLY A 455 11.02 17.93 15.86
CA GLY A 455 12.30 18.45 16.39
C GLY A 455 13.56 17.77 15.83
N SER A 456 13.43 16.61 15.18
CA SER A 456 14.50 15.98 14.39
C SER A 456 14.53 16.57 12.98
N VAL A 457 15.72 16.65 12.36
CA VAL A 457 15.89 17.20 11.01
C VAL A 457 16.59 16.21 10.09
N LEU A 458 15.92 15.80 9.02
CA LEU A 458 16.45 14.95 7.95
C LEU A 458 16.86 15.79 6.74
N TYR A 459 17.77 15.26 5.93
CA TYR A 459 18.25 15.88 4.70
C TYR A 459 18.45 14.82 3.61
N ASP A 460 18.19 15.19 2.36
CA ASP A 460 18.52 14.41 1.15
C ASP A 460 18.82 15.36 -0.03
N SER A 461 19.42 14.86 -1.11
CA SER A 461 19.71 15.64 -2.30
C SER A 461 19.78 14.79 -3.58
N ILE A 462 19.31 15.34 -4.69
CA ILE A 462 19.34 14.67 -6.01
C ILE A 462 19.94 15.60 -7.06
N TYR A 463 20.72 15.04 -7.98
CA TYR A 463 21.29 15.77 -9.10
C TYR A 463 20.47 15.50 -10.37
N ILE A 464 20.03 16.56 -11.05
CA ILE A 464 19.26 16.49 -12.29
C ILE A 464 20.12 17.01 -13.44
N GLU A 465 20.03 16.37 -14.61
CA GLU A 465 20.59 16.85 -15.88
C GLU A 465 19.49 16.93 -16.93
N VAL A 466 19.37 18.07 -17.62
CA VAL A 466 18.36 18.30 -18.66
C VAL A 466 19.03 18.27 -20.04
N HIS A 467 18.55 17.42 -20.95
CA HIS A 467 19.18 17.17 -22.25
C HIS A 467 18.48 17.91 -23.42
N GLN A 468 19.24 18.42 -24.38
CA GLN A 468 18.68 19.16 -25.51
C GLN A 468 18.35 18.25 -26.72
N PRO A 469 17.16 18.37 -27.34
CA PRO A 469 16.82 17.66 -28.58
C PRO A 469 17.71 18.06 -29.77
N SER A 470 18.01 17.10 -30.65
CA SER A 470 18.81 17.32 -31.86
C SER A 470 18.00 17.99 -32.98
N PHE A 471 18.65 18.90 -33.73
CA PHE A 471 18.07 19.55 -34.91
C PHE A 471 18.14 18.65 -36.16
N VAL A 472 17.09 18.63 -36.99
CA VAL A 472 17.02 17.86 -38.25
C VAL A 472 16.51 18.72 -39.42
N LYS A 473 16.98 18.44 -40.64
CA LYS A 473 16.50 19.09 -41.87
C LYS A 473 16.70 18.18 -43.11
N ILE A 474 15.79 18.21 -44.08
CA ILE A 474 15.85 17.53 -45.38
C ILE A 474 16.51 18.46 -46.43
N SER A 475 17.25 17.88 -47.39
CA SER A 475 17.98 18.63 -48.42
C SER A 475 18.06 17.85 -49.76
N GLY A 476 18.03 18.55 -50.89
CA GLY A 476 18.11 17.96 -52.24
C GLY A 476 17.49 18.86 -53.31
N ASN A 477 17.54 18.44 -54.58
CA ASN A 477 16.86 19.15 -55.68
C ASN A 477 15.39 18.72 -55.76
N LEU A 478 14.47 19.66 -55.98
CA LEU A 478 13.02 19.42 -55.95
C LEU A 478 12.35 19.41 -57.33
N SER A 479 13.08 19.58 -58.43
CA SER A 479 12.53 19.53 -59.81
C SER A 479 13.49 18.89 -60.82
N PHE A 480 12.98 18.43 -61.97
CA PHE A 480 13.78 17.81 -63.06
C PHE A 480 13.10 17.90 -64.46
N CYS A 481 13.81 17.60 -65.55
CA CYS A 481 13.20 17.52 -66.90
C CYS A 481 12.43 16.21 -67.11
N LYS A 482 11.44 16.19 -68.00
CA LYS A 482 10.68 14.97 -68.37
C LYS A 482 11.58 13.76 -68.67
N ASN A 483 11.36 12.66 -67.93
CA ASN A 483 12.18 11.43 -67.86
C ASN A 483 13.49 11.49 -67.05
N GLY A 484 13.71 12.50 -66.21
CA GLY A 484 14.83 12.58 -65.24
C GLY A 484 14.57 11.92 -63.87
N SER A 485 15.37 12.29 -62.86
CA SER A 485 15.22 11.87 -61.45
C SER A 485 16.03 12.77 -60.49
N THR A 486 15.69 12.81 -59.19
CA THR A 486 16.39 13.60 -58.15
C THR A 486 16.68 12.80 -56.86
N THR A 487 17.40 13.37 -55.89
CA THR A 487 17.83 12.72 -54.63
C THR A 487 17.63 13.66 -53.42
N LEU A 488 17.12 13.11 -52.31
CA LEU A 488 16.93 13.80 -51.02
C LEU A 488 17.82 13.17 -49.93
N SER A 489 18.36 13.97 -49.02
CA SER A 489 19.27 13.57 -47.92
C SER A 489 19.01 14.35 -46.63
N ALA A 490 19.27 13.76 -45.48
CA ALA A 490 19.26 14.45 -44.20
C ALA A 490 20.49 15.38 -44.04
N TYR A 491 20.32 16.64 -43.64
CA TYR A 491 21.41 17.59 -43.47
C TYR A 491 21.95 17.58 -42.05
N ARG A 492 23.24 17.20 -41.89
CA ARG A 492 24.00 17.22 -40.61
C ARG A 492 23.39 16.41 -39.44
N SER A 493 22.99 15.17 -39.68
CA SER A 493 22.98 14.16 -38.62
C SER A 493 24.06 13.11 -38.89
N SER A 494 24.87 12.82 -37.86
CA SER A 494 25.74 11.64 -37.82
C SER A 494 25.40 10.75 -36.63
N ALA A 495 24.20 10.92 -36.07
CA ALA A 495 23.83 10.35 -34.79
C ALA A 495 22.37 9.87 -34.82
N TYR A 496 22.20 8.58 -34.57
CA TYR A 496 20.95 7.88 -34.26
C TYR A 496 19.93 7.68 -35.40
N ASN A 497 18.81 7.04 -35.05
CA ASN A 497 17.93 6.31 -35.96
C ASN A 497 17.11 7.24 -36.88
N TYR A 498 17.07 6.93 -38.18
CA TYR A 498 16.25 7.63 -39.17
C TYR A 498 14.96 6.88 -39.46
N LYS A 499 13.89 7.61 -39.75
CA LYS A 499 12.65 7.04 -40.32
C LYS A 499 12.04 8.02 -41.32
N TRP A 500 12.05 7.66 -42.61
CA TRP A 500 11.42 8.42 -43.69
C TRP A 500 9.97 8.00 -43.93
N SER A 501 9.17 8.87 -44.56
CA SER A 501 7.79 8.57 -45.00
C SER A 501 7.69 7.39 -45.97
N THR A 502 8.76 7.08 -46.70
CA THR A 502 8.87 5.90 -47.57
C THR A 502 9.02 4.58 -46.81
N GLY A 503 9.26 4.64 -45.50
CA GLY A 503 9.63 3.50 -44.66
C GLY A 503 11.13 3.22 -44.59
N ASP A 504 11.96 3.95 -45.35
CA ASP A 504 13.42 3.82 -45.32
C ASP A 504 14.01 4.34 -44.00
N THR A 505 15.12 3.73 -43.56
CA THR A 505 15.90 4.13 -42.37
C THR A 505 17.33 4.57 -42.72
N THR A 506 17.55 4.95 -43.99
CA THR A 506 18.85 5.40 -44.52
C THR A 506 19.02 6.92 -44.37
N PHE A 507 20.23 7.42 -44.64
CA PHE A 507 20.52 8.86 -44.64
C PHE A 507 19.93 9.62 -45.85
N SER A 508 19.58 8.93 -46.94
CA SER A 508 19.14 9.52 -48.21
C SER A 508 18.28 8.58 -49.05
N ILE A 509 17.41 9.14 -49.89
CA ILE A 509 16.45 8.47 -50.78
C ILE A 509 16.47 9.07 -52.21
N ILE A 510 16.12 8.27 -53.24
CA ILE A 510 16.07 8.70 -54.65
C ILE A 510 14.63 8.82 -55.13
N ILE A 511 14.26 9.99 -55.65
CA ILE A 511 12.89 10.32 -56.08
C ILE A 511 12.79 10.33 -57.62
N ARG A 512 11.73 9.70 -58.13
CA ARG A 512 11.43 9.59 -59.58
C ARG A 512 10.00 10.02 -59.96
N ASN A 513 9.16 10.25 -58.96
CA ASN A 513 7.78 10.69 -59.10
C ASN A 513 7.58 11.94 -58.24
N GLU A 514 6.62 12.78 -58.58
CA GLU A 514 6.18 13.89 -57.74
C GLU A 514 5.48 13.41 -56.45
N GLY A 515 5.56 14.19 -55.37
CA GLY A 515 4.96 13.85 -54.07
C GLY A 515 5.67 14.46 -52.84
N GLU A 516 5.10 14.21 -51.66
CA GLU A 516 5.56 14.69 -50.34
C GLU A 516 6.41 13.66 -49.58
N TYR A 517 7.43 14.12 -48.84
CA TYR A 517 8.36 13.28 -48.07
C TYR A 517 8.71 13.90 -46.70
N HIS A 518 8.65 13.10 -45.62
CA HIS A 518 8.98 13.52 -44.25
C HIS A 518 10.03 12.62 -43.57
N LEU A 519 10.68 13.13 -42.51
CA LEU A 519 11.75 12.45 -41.75
C LEU A 519 11.58 12.67 -40.24
N THR A 520 11.82 11.62 -39.43
CA THR A 520 11.94 11.68 -37.96
C THR A 520 13.30 11.15 -37.49
N VAL A 521 13.85 11.75 -36.43
CA VAL A 521 15.06 11.31 -35.72
C VAL A 521 14.89 11.33 -34.19
N GLU A 522 15.69 10.54 -33.47
CA GLU A 522 15.65 10.32 -32.01
C GLU A 522 17.09 10.17 -31.49
N ASN A 523 17.53 10.89 -30.45
CA ASN A 523 18.94 10.89 -30.00
C ASN A 523 19.31 9.80 -28.96
N GLU A 524 20.58 9.69 -28.52
CA GLU A 524 21.00 8.68 -27.50
C GLU A 524 20.26 8.78 -26.16
N PHE A 525 19.78 9.98 -25.84
CA PHE A 525 19.00 10.27 -24.64
C PHE A 525 17.48 10.15 -24.88
N GLY A 526 17.05 9.71 -26.07
CA GLY A 526 15.64 9.51 -26.43
C GLY A 526 14.85 10.74 -26.91
N CYS A 527 15.46 11.93 -26.96
CA CYS A 527 14.79 13.16 -27.40
C CYS A 527 14.59 13.19 -28.94
N LYS A 528 13.41 13.62 -29.42
CA LYS A 528 12.94 13.46 -30.83
C LYS A 528 12.81 14.75 -31.64
N SER A 529 12.83 14.66 -32.97
CA SER A 529 12.75 15.80 -33.91
C SER A 529 12.26 15.38 -35.33
N TYR A 530 11.69 16.31 -36.14
CA TYR A 530 11.05 16.01 -37.45
C TYR A 530 11.14 17.12 -38.53
N ASP A 531 11.00 16.80 -39.83
CA ASP A 531 10.97 17.74 -41.00
C ASP A 531 10.23 17.18 -42.27
N THR A 532 9.87 18.00 -43.30
CA THR A 532 9.03 17.62 -44.49
C THR A 532 9.23 18.47 -45.79
N VAL A 533 9.12 17.88 -47.01
CA VAL A 533 9.34 18.54 -48.36
C VAL A 533 8.52 17.93 -49.56
N TYR A 534 8.51 18.55 -50.78
CA TYR A 534 7.75 18.15 -52.01
C TYR A 534 8.54 18.28 -53.37
N VAL A 535 8.18 17.59 -54.50
CA VAL A 535 8.98 17.46 -55.78
C VAL A 535 8.18 17.48 -57.14
N THR A 536 8.69 17.98 -58.33
CA THR A 536 7.99 18.18 -59.67
C THR A 536 8.82 18.08 -61.04
N TYR A 537 8.29 18.31 -62.30
CA TYR A 537 9.02 18.26 -63.64
C TYR A 537 8.50 19.09 -64.92
N SER A 538 9.32 19.38 -65.99
CA SER A 538 9.04 20.35 -67.18
C SER A 538 9.51 20.03 -68.68
N GLU A 539 9.23 20.91 -69.73
CA GLU A 539 9.47 20.81 -71.26
C GLU A 539 9.97 22.11 -72.09
N ASP A 540 9.94 22.18 -73.47
CA ASP A 540 10.61 23.16 -74.45
C ASP A 540 9.78 24.40 -75.06
N LEU A 541 10.39 25.44 -75.72
CA LEU A 541 9.82 26.84 -76.01
C LEU A 541 9.82 27.51 -77.46
N ARG A 542 8.94 28.53 -77.78
CA ARG A 542 8.87 29.48 -78.98
C ARG A 542 8.01 30.79 -78.77
N TYR A 543 8.12 31.91 -79.56
CA TYR A 543 7.35 33.21 -79.36
C TYR A 543 7.25 34.32 -80.49
N ASN A 544 6.48 35.43 -80.26
CA ASN A 544 6.28 36.71 -81.04
C ASN A 544 6.19 38.01 -80.14
N PHE A 545 6.09 39.24 -80.69
CA PHE A 545 5.95 40.54 -79.95
C PHE A 545 4.54 41.20 -79.99
N ILE A 546 4.26 42.06 -79.00
CA ILE A 546 2.99 42.83 -78.82
C ILE A 546 3.29 44.28 -78.37
N GLY A 547 2.62 45.30 -78.96
CA GLY A 547 2.73 46.73 -78.55
C GLY A 547 2.33 47.76 -79.63
N GLU A 548 2.28 49.05 -79.28
CA GLU A 548 2.17 50.20 -80.22
C GLU A 548 3.55 50.68 -80.74
N ASP A 549 3.61 51.74 -81.56
CA ASP A 549 4.85 52.30 -82.13
C ASP A 549 5.14 53.78 -81.79
N ARG A 550 4.36 54.40 -80.89
CA ARG A 550 4.40 55.84 -80.54
C ARG A 550 4.23 56.11 -79.04
N ILE A 551 4.67 57.27 -78.56
CA ILE A 551 4.63 57.69 -77.14
C ILE A 551 4.57 59.24 -77.01
N CYS A 552 4.00 59.80 -75.93
CA CYS A 552 4.28 61.19 -75.53
C CYS A 552 5.49 61.22 -74.54
N THR A 553 6.22 62.32 -74.44
CA THR A 553 7.32 62.54 -73.49
C THR A 553 6.77 62.49 -72.07
N GLY A 554 7.41 61.67 -71.25
CA GLY A 554 6.94 61.34 -69.89
C GLY A 554 5.96 60.17 -69.83
N ASP A 555 5.36 59.77 -70.96
CA ASP A 555 4.61 58.51 -71.02
C ASP A 555 5.55 57.31 -71.20
N THR A 556 4.98 56.12 -71.00
CA THR A 556 5.68 54.84 -70.98
C THR A 556 4.96 53.85 -71.89
N LEU A 557 5.68 53.15 -72.77
CA LEU A 557 5.12 52.15 -73.68
C LEU A 557 5.68 50.77 -73.34
N PHE A 558 4.81 49.75 -73.25
CA PHE A 558 5.23 48.37 -73.04
C PHE A 558 5.49 47.67 -74.38
N LEU A 559 6.61 46.95 -74.44
CA LEU A 559 6.91 45.97 -75.48
C LEU A 559 7.04 44.61 -74.81
N SER A 560 6.15 43.68 -75.16
CA SER A 560 6.12 42.34 -74.57
C SER A 560 6.25 41.24 -75.62
N THR A 561 6.57 40.04 -75.15
CA THR A 561 6.43 38.80 -75.94
C THR A 561 5.11 38.08 -75.62
N ASP A 562 4.67 37.15 -76.47
CA ASP A 562 3.54 36.24 -76.23
C ASP A 562 3.94 34.95 -75.46
N LEU A 563 5.20 34.82 -75.06
CA LEU A 563 5.71 33.70 -74.26
C LEU A 563 5.19 33.74 -72.82
N THR A 564 4.67 32.61 -72.34
CA THR A 564 4.13 32.46 -70.98
C THR A 564 4.78 31.28 -70.24
N GLY A 565 5.50 31.56 -69.15
CA GLY A 565 6.08 30.56 -68.24
C GLY A 565 7.10 31.20 -67.29
N ASP A 566 7.01 30.89 -65.99
CA ASP A 566 7.81 31.55 -64.94
C ASP A 566 9.28 31.12 -64.92
N ASP A 567 9.56 29.84 -65.23
CA ASP A 567 10.91 29.28 -65.20
C ASP A 567 11.79 29.75 -66.38
N VAL A 568 11.35 30.75 -67.15
CA VAL A 568 12.01 31.26 -68.36
C VAL A 568 12.83 32.50 -68.04
N LEU A 569 14.15 32.40 -68.16
CA LEU A 569 15.09 33.52 -68.20
C LEU A 569 15.01 34.23 -69.55
N TYR A 570 14.82 35.55 -69.55
CA TYR A 570 14.82 36.38 -70.76
C TYR A 570 16.14 37.18 -70.87
N GLU A 571 16.48 37.68 -72.06
CA GLU A 571 17.68 38.49 -72.32
C GLU A 571 17.40 39.46 -73.50
N TRP A 572 17.13 40.74 -73.20
CA TRP A 572 16.87 41.78 -74.20
C TRP A 572 18.15 42.52 -74.64
N SER A 573 18.13 43.20 -75.78
CA SER A 573 19.22 44.10 -76.22
C SER A 573 19.45 45.31 -75.32
N THR A 574 18.53 45.62 -74.42
CA THR A 574 18.69 46.59 -73.33
C THR A 574 19.53 46.04 -72.17
N GLY A 575 19.74 44.73 -72.11
CA GLY A 575 20.30 44.02 -70.96
C GLY A 575 19.23 43.52 -69.97
N GLU A 576 17.97 43.89 -70.16
CA GLU A 576 16.85 43.47 -69.29
C GLU A 576 16.53 41.98 -69.43
N THR A 577 16.01 41.36 -68.36
CA THR A 577 15.77 39.90 -68.30
C THR A 577 14.33 39.52 -67.99
N SER A 578 13.37 40.39 -68.31
CA SER A 578 11.93 40.24 -68.10
C SER A 578 11.17 39.80 -69.37
N PRO A 579 9.94 39.25 -69.27
CA PRO A 579 9.08 38.94 -70.43
C PRO A 579 8.56 40.18 -71.19
N SER A 580 8.64 41.36 -70.58
CA SER A 580 8.32 42.64 -71.20
C SER A 580 9.27 43.72 -70.74
N ILE A 581 9.52 44.70 -71.61
CA ILE A 581 10.30 45.89 -71.29
C ILE A 581 9.42 47.13 -71.40
N LEU A 582 9.68 48.09 -70.51
CA LEU A 582 9.09 49.41 -70.55
C LEU A 582 10.04 50.35 -71.30
N VAL A 583 9.55 51.04 -72.32
CA VAL A 583 10.33 51.99 -73.11
C VAL A 583 9.73 53.39 -72.98
N THR A 584 10.60 54.37 -72.76
CA THR A 584 10.26 55.78 -72.50
C THR A 584 10.80 56.72 -73.56
N LYS A 585 11.41 56.17 -74.63
CA LYS A 585 12.03 56.88 -75.75
C LYS A 585 11.91 56.05 -77.01
N GLY A 586 11.92 56.71 -78.17
CA GLY A 586 12.02 56.02 -79.47
C GLY A 586 13.34 55.26 -79.66
N GLY A 587 13.30 54.06 -80.25
CA GLY A 587 14.45 53.17 -80.40
C GLY A 587 14.14 51.79 -81.00
N LYS A 588 15.14 50.89 -81.12
CA LYS A 588 15.02 49.49 -81.61
C LYS A 588 15.45 48.48 -80.52
N TYR A 589 14.77 47.33 -80.44
CA TYR A 589 14.88 46.34 -79.35
C TYR A 589 14.94 44.86 -79.85
N ILE A 590 15.58 43.93 -79.13
CA ILE A 590 15.80 42.48 -79.44
C ILE A 590 15.62 41.64 -78.15
N LEU A 591 15.24 40.35 -78.21
CA LEU A 591 15.03 39.40 -77.09
C LEU A 591 15.60 37.98 -77.35
N LYS A 592 15.95 37.25 -76.27
CA LYS A 592 16.39 35.83 -76.18
C LYS A 592 15.85 35.16 -74.90
N VAL A 593 15.68 33.82 -74.85
CA VAL A 593 15.06 33.08 -73.70
C VAL A 593 15.72 31.72 -73.36
N ARG A 594 15.62 31.25 -72.10
CA ARG A 594 16.10 29.93 -71.56
C ARG A 594 15.29 29.42 -70.34
N THR A 595 15.00 28.12 -70.15
CA THR A 595 14.38 27.59 -68.89
C THR A 595 15.36 27.25 -67.75
N GLU A 596 14.92 27.27 -66.48
CA GLU A 596 15.70 26.79 -65.30
C GLU A 596 16.09 25.30 -65.43
N ALA A 597 15.23 24.51 -66.07
CA ALA A 597 15.50 23.11 -66.40
C ALA A 597 16.46 22.93 -67.61
N GLY A 598 16.59 23.92 -68.52
CA GLY A 598 17.72 24.04 -69.46
C GLY A 598 17.50 24.33 -70.98
N CYS A 599 16.37 24.87 -71.46
CA CYS A 599 15.98 24.91 -72.92
C CYS A 599 15.78 26.36 -73.52
N GLU A 600 16.04 26.70 -74.81
CA GLU A 600 16.27 28.13 -75.33
C GLU A 600 15.57 28.68 -76.66
N GLY A 601 15.54 30.04 -76.96
CA GLY A 601 15.02 30.77 -78.21
C GLY A 601 15.26 32.35 -78.40
N ILE A 602 14.97 33.09 -79.56
CA ILE A 602 15.40 34.55 -79.93
C ILE A 602 14.57 35.40 -81.05
N ASP A 603 14.28 36.77 -80.98
CA ASP A 603 13.90 37.82 -82.09
C ASP A 603 13.82 39.43 -81.76
N SER A 604 13.19 40.42 -82.53
CA SER A 604 13.25 41.97 -82.40
C SER A 604 12.10 43.01 -82.89
N ILE A 605 12.07 44.35 -82.49
CA ILE A 605 11.03 45.48 -82.75
C ILE A 605 11.47 47.05 -82.68
N THR A 606 10.67 48.15 -82.94
CA THR A 606 11.06 49.66 -83.00
C THR A 606 9.97 50.83 -82.79
N ILE A 607 10.24 52.07 -82.23
CA ILE A 607 9.28 53.15 -81.63
C ILE A 607 9.56 54.73 -81.84
N GLN A 608 8.62 55.72 -81.61
CA GLN A 608 8.66 57.28 -81.74
C GLN A 608 8.02 58.19 -80.58
N GLU A 609 8.32 59.53 -80.35
CA GLU A 609 7.99 60.40 -79.12
C GLU A 609 7.49 61.93 -79.24
N PHE A 610 6.68 62.54 -78.29
CA PHE A 610 6.10 63.97 -78.23
C PHE A 610 5.66 64.68 -76.87
N GLU A 611 5.80 66.00 -76.58
CA GLU A 611 5.50 66.71 -75.26
C GLU A 611 4.01 66.99 -74.79
N LYS A 612 3.78 67.32 -73.48
CA LYS A 612 2.46 67.50 -72.76
C LYS A 612 2.17 68.92 -72.15
N PRO A 613 0.89 69.25 -71.79
CA PRO A 613 0.47 70.42 -70.96
C PRO A 613 0.79 70.32 -69.45
N ASP A 614 0.42 71.36 -68.67
CA ASP A 614 0.54 71.45 -67.19
C ASP A 614 -0.72 72.09 -66.58
N VAL A 615 -1.41 71.40 -65.66
CA VAL A 615 -2.59 71.89 -64.92
C VAL A 615 -2.70 71.29 -63.50
N ALA A 616 -2.94 72.13 -62.48
CA ALA A 616 -3.04 71.69 -61.07
C ALA A 616 -3.93 72.60 -60.19
N PHE A 617 -4.34 72.10 -59.02
CA PHE A 617 -5.09 72.82 -57.95
C PHE A 617 -4.25 73.00 -56.67
N GLU A 618 -4.65 73.92 -55.78
CA GLU A 618 -3.96 74.13 -54.48
C GLU A 618 -4.06 72.90 -53.55
N LYS A 619 -5.19 72.19 -53.57
CA LYS A 619 -5.40 70.89 -52.92
C LYS A 619 -6.27 70.02 -53.81
N SER A 620 -6.11 68.70 -53.73
CA SER A 620 -6.89 67.71 -54.50
C SER A 620 -8.09 67.11 -53.75
N HIS A 621 -8.24 67.35 -52.44
CA HIS A 621 -9.37 66.84 -51.65
C HIS A 621 -9.76 67.80 -50.53
N TYR A 622 -11.07 67.94 -50.30
CA TYR A 622 -11.67 68.64 -49.17
C TYR A 622 -12.78 67.80 -48.53
N ARG A 623 -12.82 67.77 -47.20
CA ARG A 623 -13.86 67.15 -46.37
C ARG A 623 -14.53 68.19 -45.48
N LEU A 624 -15.84 68.13 -45.38
CA LEU A 624 -16.74 69.11 -44.76
C LEU A 624 -17.88 68.35 -44.04
N CYS A 625 -18.57 68.95 -43.08
CA CYS A 625 -19.79 68.35 -42.52
C CYS A 625 -21.01 68.73 -43.37
N GLU A 626 -22.06 67.90 -43.36
CA GLU A 626 -23.28 68.16 -44.14
C GLU A 626 -23.91 69.52 -43.79
N GLY A 627 -24.03 70.40 -44.80
CA GLY A 627 -24.57 71.77 -44.67
C GLY A 627 -23.61 72.90 -45.07
N GLU A 628 -22.34 72.63 -45.35
CA GLU A 628 -21.32 73.63 -45.73
C GLU A 628 -21.20 73.87 -47.26
N SER A 629 -20.25 74.70 -47.74
CA SER A 629 -19.98 74.90 -49.19
C SER A 629 -18.57 75.43 -49.50
N LEU A 630 -18.06 75.20 -50.73
CA LEU A 630 -16.66 75.49 -51.14
C LEU A 630 -16.49 75.83 -52.65
N THR A 631 -15.55 76.72 -53.01
CA THR A 631 -15.21 77.11 -54.40
C THR A 631 -13.72 76.92 -54.72
N ILE A 632 -13.39 76.41 -55.92
CA ILE A 632 -12.04 75.93 -56.33
C ILE A 632 -11.72 76.31 -57.79
N LYS A 633 -10.43 76.50 -58.11
CA LYS A 633 -9.90 76.82 -59.45
C LYS A 633 -8.44 76.40 -59.64
N PRO A 634 -7.93 76.22 -60.88
CA PRO A 634 -6.54 75.86 -61.12
C PRO A 634 -5.57 76.99 -60.78
N LEU A 635 -4.31 76.61 -60.52
CA LEU A 635 -3.23 77.52 -60.11
C LEU A 635 -2.91 78.59 -61.17
N GLU A 636 -2.86 78.19 -62.45
CA GLU A 636 -2.76 79.08 -63.60
C GLU A 636 -3.80 78.71 -64.68
N ILE A 637 -4.25 79.71 -65.45
CA ILE A 637 -5.23 79.55 -66.53
C ILE A 637 -4.58 80.02 -67.84
N ASN A 638 -4.37 79.09 -68.77
CA ASN A 638 -3.68 79.32 -70.04
C ASN A 638 -4.67 79.24 -71.22
N SER A 639 -4.83 80.35 -71.95
CA SER A 639 -5.77 80.45 -73.07
C SER A 639 -5.43 79.60 -74.31
N ALA A 640 -4.28 78.93 -74.33
CA ALA A 640 -3.91 77.98 -75.39
C ALA A 640 -4.44 76.55 -75.15
N TYR A 641 -4.97 76.26 -73.96
CA TYR A 641 -5.56 74.98 -73.62
C TYR A 641 -7.08 75.06 -73.62
N ASN A 642 -7.74 73.99 -74.08
CA ASN A 642 -9.16 73.81 -73.84
C ASN A 642 -9.33 73.15 -72.47
N TYR A 643 -10.01 73.87 -71.57
CA TYR A 643 -10.36 73.40 -70.23
C TYR A 643 -11.75 72.77 -70.24
N ILE A 644 -11.84 71.53 -69.77
CA ILE A 644 -13.11 70.81 -69.66
C ILE A 644 -13.15 70.12 -68.30
N TRP A 645 -14.10 70.53 -67.45
CA TRP A 645 -14.47 69.78 -66.26
C TRP A 645 -15.24 68.52 -66.65
N SER A 646 -15.08 67.45 -65.87
CA SER A 646 -15.76 66.16 -66.09
C SER A 646 -17.29 66.21 -66.07
N ASP A 647 -17.89 67.26 -65.49
CA ASP A 647 -19.33 67.52 -65.53
C ASP A 647 -19.79 68.33 -66.78
N GLY A 648 -18.88 68.59 -67.72
CA GLY A 648 -19.12 69.33 -68.94
C GLY A 648 -19.02 70.86 -68.79
N ASN A 649 -18.67 71.38 -67.61
CA ASN A 649 -18.39 72.80 -67.47
C ASN A 649 -17.06 73.17 -68.16
N THR A 650 -17.04 74.30 -68.88
CA THR A 650 -15.85 74.79 -69.62
C THR A 650 -15.24 76.05 -69.00
N GLU A 651 -15.85 76.60 -67.95
CA GLU A 651 -15.27 77.66 -67.14
C GLU A 651 -14.23 77.09 -66.17
N PRO A 652 -13.06 77.72 -65.97
CA PRO A 652 -11.99 77.17 -65.14
C PRO A 652 -12.26 77.17 -63.62
N GLU A 653 -13.29 77.85 -63.12
CA GLU A 653 -13.63 77.90 -61.68
C GLU A 653 -14.93 77.10 -61.36
N ARG A 654 -14.99 76.41 -60.22
CA ARG A 654 -16.12 75.52 -59.82
C ARG A 654 -16.50 75.66 -58.34
N THR A 655 -17.79 75.56 -58.02
CA THR A 655 -18.33 75.61 -56.64
C THR A 655 -19.10 74.33 -56.31
N PHE A 656 -18.97 73.89 -55.06
CA PHE A 656 -19.45 72.62 -54.52
C PHE A 656 -20.29 72.85 -53.26
N THR A 657 -21.46 72.23 -53.21
CA THR A 657 -22.44 72.29 -52.10
C THR A 657 -23.01 70.90 -51.75
N GLN A 658 -22.41 69.86 -52.34
CA GLN A 658 -22.78 68.45 -52.24
C GLN A 658 -21.59 67.61 -52.70
N ASN A 659 -21.57 66.31 -52.38
CA ASN A 659 -20.45 65.42 -52.70
C ASN A 659 -20.21 65.42 -54.22
N SER A 660 -18.96 65.59 -54.61
CA SER A 660 -18.55 65.74 -56.01
C SER A 660 -17.09 65.39 -56.17
N GLU A 661 -16.80 64.52 -57.12
CA GLU A 661 -15.44 64.26 -57.58
C GLU A 661 -15.38 64.63 -59.07
N LEU A 662 -14.68 65.71 -59.35
CA LEU A 662 -14.52 66.23 -60.71
C LEU A 662 -13.04 66.27 -61.08
N TYR A 663 -12.76 66.30 -62.37
CA TYR A 663 -11.43 66.60 -62.88
C TYR A 663 -11.53 67.68 -63.95
N LEU A 664 -10.43 68.40 -64.16
CA LEU A 664 -10.26 69.42 -65.18
C LEU A 664 -9.17 68.96 -66.13
N ILE A 665 -9.54 68.60 -67.36
CA ILE A 665 -8.57 68.29 -68.41
C ILE A 665 -8.12 69.59 -69.07
N ALA A 666 -6.81 69.75 -69.25
CA ALA A 666 -6.21 70.72 -70.15
C ALA A 666 -5.62 69.97 -71.37
N ILE A 667 -6.15 70.24 -72.56
CA ILE A 667 -5.77 69.54 -73.81
C ILE A 667 -4.97 70.47 -74.72
N ALA A 668 -3.81 70.03 -75.21
CA ALA A 668 -3.04 70.69 -76.26
C ALA A 668 -3.32 70.13 -77.68
N GLU A 669 -2.92 70.88 -78.70
CA GLU A 669 -3.21 70.59 -80.12
C GLU A 669 -2.63 69.26 -80.64
N ASN A 670 -1.67 68.65 -79.95
CA ASN A 670 -1.04 67.38 -80.33
C ASN A 670 -1.71 66.14 -79.71
N ASN A 671 -2.88 66.29 -79.06
CA ASN A 671 -3.58 65.28 -78.26
C ASN A 671 -2.84 64.74 -77.03
N CYS A 672 -1.60 65.19 -76.75
CA CYS A 672 -1.04 65.00 -75.42
C CYS A 672 -1.79 65.96 -74.47
N ALA A 673 -2.30 65.45 -73.35
CA ALA A 673 -3.16 66.16 -72.41
C ALA A 673 -2.66 65.99 -70.97
N ASP A 674 -3.07 66.91 -70.10
CA ASP A 674 -2.86 66.83 -68.66
C ASP A 674 -4.18 67.03 -67.90
N THR A 675 -4.27 66.56 -66.66
CA THR A 675 -5.55 66.51 -65.92
C THR A 675 -5.37 66.70 -64.42
N ALA A 676 -6.02 67.73 -63.88
CA ALA A 676 -6.08 68.00 -62.45
C ALA A 676 -7.35 67.41 -61.84
N HIS A 677 -7.24 66.65 -60.74
CA HIS A 677 -8.39 66.05 -60.05
C HIS A 677 -8.75 66.81 -58.76
N ILE A 678 -10.04 66.93 -58.47
CA ILE A 678 -10.58 67.49 -57.23
C ILE A 678 -11.74 66.67 -56.67
N LYS A 679 -11.63 66.28 -55.40
CA LYS A 679 -12.73 65.70 -54.63
C LYS A 679 -13.22 66.69 -53.57
N VAL A 680 -14.53 66.82 -53.41
CA VAL A 680 -15.18 67.52 -52.30
C VAL A 680 -16.23 66.58 -51.71
N GLU A 681 -16.13 66.33 -50.42
CA GLU A 681 -16.92 65.33 -49.68
C GLU A 681 -17.55 65.98 -48.45
N PHE A 682 -18.87 65.95 -48.38
CA PHE A 682 -19.65 66.31 -47.20
C PHE A 682 -20.06 65.03 -46.49
N LEU A 683 -19.81 64.98 -45.18
CA LEU A 683 -20.00 63.80 -44.35
C LEU A 683 -21.26 63.95 -43.49
N GLU A 684 -22.05 62.87 -43.41
CA GLU A 684 -23.27 62.79 -42.59
C GLU A 684 -22.91 62.87 -41.09
N ASN A 685 -23.67 63.63 -40.31
CA ASN A 685 -23.36 63.80 -38.89
C ASN A 685 -23.71 62.53 -38.10
N PRO A 686 -22.79 62.00 -37.26
CA PRO A 686 -23.07 60.84 -36.42
C PRO A 686 -24.08 61.15 -35.32
N VAL A 687 -24.80 60.12 -34.87
CA VAL A 687 -25.78 60.18 -33.77
C VAL A 687 -25.44 59.10 -32.77
N ALA A 688 -25.17 59.48 -31.52
CA ALA A 688 -24.84 58.56 -30.44
C ALA A 688 -26.07 58.33 -29.53
N SER A 689 -26.65 57.12 -29.56
CA SER A 689 -27.70 56.68 -28.64
C SER A 689 -27.39 55.26 -28.15
N ILE A 690 -27.59 54.96 -26.87
CA ILE A 690 -27.36 53.62 -26.30
C ILE A 690 -28.71 53.01 -25.89
N LEU A 691 -28.97 51.81 -26.41
CA LEU A 691 -30.06 50.94 -26.02
C LEU A 691 -29.54 49.83 -25.10
N ALA A 692 -30.27 49.56 -24.03
CA ALA A 692 -30.05 48.43 -23.13
C ALA A 692 -31.40 47.78 -22.81
N ASP A 693 -31.44 46.45 -22.72
CA ASP A 693 -32.64 45.70 -22.32
C ASP A 693 -32.91 45.79 -20.81
N LYS A 694 -31.82 45.86 -20.02
CA LYS A 694 -31.79 46.19 -18.59
C LYS A 694 -30.60 47.11 -18.31
N THR A 695 -30.69 47.93 -17.26
CA THR A 695 -29.55 48.76 -16.77
C THR A 695 -29.12 48.39 -15.35
N GLU A 696 -29.87 47.55 -14.66
CA GLU A 696 -29.55 47.02 -13.34
C GLU A 696 -29.74 45.49 -13.36
N VAL A 697 -28.66 44.73 -13.08
CA VAL A 697 -28.66 43.25 -13.06
C VAL A 697 -27.82 42.70 -11.91
N CYS A 698 -27.75 41.38 -11.80
CA CYS A 698 -27.05 40.66 -10.74
C CYS A 698 -25.65 40.24 -11.18
N PHE A 699 -24.75 40.04 -10.22
CA PHE A 699 -23.40 39.55 -10.51
C PHE A 699 -23.43 38.27 -11.35
N GLY A 700 -22.53 38.17 -12.33
CA GLY A 700 -22.50 37.07 -13.31
C GLY A 700 -23.49 37.20 -14.47
N GLU A 701 -24.60 37.96 -14.34
CA GLU A 701 -25.42 38.33 -15.51
C GLU A 701 -24.67 39.32 -16.42
N LYS A 702 -24.93 39.19 -17.72
CA LYS A 702 -24.29 39.99 -18.78
C LYS A 702 -25.30 40.97 -19.35
N ILE A 703 -25.04 42.27 -19.25
CA ILE A 703 -25.82 43.27 -19.99
C ILE A 703 -25.18 43.49 -21.35
N VAL A 704 -25.98 43.50 -22.42
CA VAL A 704 -25.54 43.93 -23.73
C VAL A 704 -26.00 45.38 -23.94
N LEU A 705 -25.04 46.29 -24.01
CA LEU A 705 -25.28 47.69 -24.38
C LEU A 705 -25.05 47.83 -25.88
N THR A 706 -26.06 48.25 -26.63
CA THR A 706 -26.00 48.35 -28.09
C THR A 706 -26.21 49.80 -28.51
N SER A 707 -25.48 50.26 -29.53
CA SER A 707 -25.79 51.54 -30.16
C SER A 707 -27.14 51.45 -30.87
N GLU A 708 -28.12 52.26 -30.46
CA GLU A 708 -29.50 52.22 -31.01
C GLU A 708 -29.52 52.53 -32.52
N TYR A 709 -28.60 53.38 -32.96
CA TYR A 709 -28.44 53.84 -34.33
C TYR A 709 -27.03 53.53 -34.85
N PHE A 710 -26.61 52.26 -34.77
CA PHE A 710 -25.33 51.83 -35.31
C PHE A 710 -25.29 51.91 -36.85
N ASN A 711 -24.80 53.04 -37.37
CA ASN A 711 -24.36 53.15 -38.76
C ASN A 711 -22.85 52.81 -38.82
N PRO A 712 -22.43 51.65 -39.37
CA PRO A 712 -21.03 51.21 -39.40
C PRO A 712 -20.08 52.10 -40.24
N GLU A 713 -20.58 53.13 -40.93
CA GLU A 713 -19.76 54.16 -41.58
C GLU A 713 -19.18 55.19 -40.60
N PHE A 714 -19.57 55.14 -39.31
CA PHE A 714 -18.99 55.94 -38.23
C PHE A 714 -18.10 55.09 -37.32
N GLU A 715 -17.01 55.68 -36.84
CA GLU A 715 -16.17 55.13 -35.78
C GLU A 715 -16.87 55.32 -34.44
N TYR A 716 -17.33 54.23 -33.84
CA TYR A 716 -17.83 54.21 -32.48
C TYR A 716 -16.68 53.86 -31.53
N LEU A 717 -16.65 54.51 -30.38
CA LEU A 717 -15.73 54.17 -29.30
C LEU A 717 -16.49 54.17 -27.98
N TRP A 718 -16.61 53.00 -27.39
CA TRP A 718 -17.11 52.82 -26.05
C TRP A 718 -16.04 53.21 -25.02
N SER A 719 -16.44 53.62 -23.82
CA SER A 719 -15.50 53.93 -22.73
C SER A 719 -14.71 52.72 -22.21
N THR A 720 -15.07 51.50 -22.63
CA THR A 720 -14.25 50.28 -22.47
C THR A 720 -13.03 50.24 -23.41
N GLY A 721 -13.00 51.10 -24.44
CA GLY A 721 -12.04 51.04 -25.54
C GLY A 721 -12.48 50.17 -26.72
N GLU A 722 -13.63 49.50 -26.63
CA GLU A 722 -14.19 48.70 -27.72
C GLU A 722 -14.90 49.58 -28.76
N THR A 723 -14.93 49.15 -30.02
CA THR A 723 -15.48 49.91 -31.17
C THR A 723 -16.66 49.19 -31.85
N THR A 724 -17.25 48.23 -31.16
CA THR A 724 -18.32 47.35 -31.67
C THR A 724 -19.71 47.98 -31.60
N GLU A 725 -20.65 47.43 -32.39
CA GLU A 725 -22.08 47.79 -32.35
C GLU A 725 -22.68 47.65 -30.95
N SER A 726 -22.29 46.58 -30.26
CA SER A 726 -22.65 46.33 -28.88
C SER A 726 -21.44 45.90 -28.07
N ILE A 727 -21.40 46.31 -26.80
CA ILE A 727 -20.48 45.79 -25.79
C ILE A 727 -21.25 44.92 -24.80
N THR A 728 -20.61 43.86 -24.31
CA THR A 728 -21.15 43.06 -23.21
C THR A 728 -20.43 43.45 -21.93
N VAL A 729 -21.16 44.00 -20.96
CA VAL A 729 -20.59 44.49 -19.71
C VAL A 729 -20.98 43.60 -18.53
N THR A 730 -20.00 43.35 -17.66
CA THR A 730 -20.12 42.51 -16.45
C THR A 730 -19.58 43.23 -15.20
N GLU A 731 -19.41 44.55 -15.26
CA GLU A 731 -19.05 45.38 -14.10
C GLU A 731 -20.01 46.57 -13.97
N SER A 732 -20.11 47.12 -12.76
CA SER A 732 -20.85 48.37 -12.51
C SER A 732 -20.04 49.56 -13.05
N GLY A 733 -20.67 50.44 -13.83
CA GLY A 733 -19.99 51.62 -14.37
C GLY A 733 -20.87 52.49 -15.25
N VAL A 734 -20.39 53.71 -15.52
CA VAL A 734 -20.95 54.57 -16.57
C VAL A 734 -20.23 54.25 -17.87
N TYR A 735 -20.97 53.70 -18.83
CA TYR A 735 -20.48 53.35 -20.15
C TYR A 735 -20.87 54.44 -21.14
N LYS A 736 -19.85 55.10 -21.72
CA LYS A 736 -20.04 56.14 -22.73
C LYS A 736 -19.88 55.57 -24.12
N LEU A 737 -20.63 56.09 -25.08
CA LEU A 737 -20.50 55.82 -26.50
C LEU A 737 -20.22 57.14 -27.22
N PHE A 738 -19.04 57.23 -27.82
CA PHE A 738 -18.66 58.30 -28.75
C PHE A 738 -18.83 57.80 -30.18
N ALA A 739 -19.33 58.64 -31.09
CA ALA A 739 -19.47 58.32 -32.51
C ALA A 739 -18.88 59.46 -33.36
N THR A 740 -17.99 59.15 -34.31
CA THR A 740 -17.35 60.15 -35.19
C THR A 740 -17.14 59.64 -36.61
N ASN A 741 -17.06 60.53 -37.60
CA ASN A 741 -16.69 60.19 -38.96
C ASN A 741 -15.27 60.71 -39.30
N ASP A 742 -14.26 59.84 -39.29
CA ASP A 742 -12.86 60.20 -39.59
C ASP A 742 -12.33 61.43 -38.79
N ASN A 743 -12.84 61.66 -37.58
CA ASN A 743 -12.56 62.84 -36.72
C ASN A 743 -12.99 64.21 -37.29
N VAL A 744 -13.94 64.25 -38.24
CA VAL A 744 -14.43 65.51 -38.86
C VAL A 744 -15.69 66.05 -38.16
N CYS A 745 -16.69 65.19 -37.96
CA CYS A 745 -17.95 65.44 -37.26
C CYS A 745 -18.11 64.38 -36.13
N SER A 746 -18.74 64.72 -35.00
CA SER A 746 -18.84 63.81 -33.84
C SER A 746 -20.05 64.10 -32.93
N ASP A 747 -20.52 63.06 -32.25
CA ASP A 747 -21.57 63.08 -31.22
C ASP A 747 -21.27 62.06 -30.11
N SER A 748 -21.87 62.20 -28.93
CA SER A 748 -21.58 61.30 -27.79
C SER A 748 -22.70 61.22 -26.75
N THR A 749 -22.86 60.03 -26.16
CA THR A 749 -23.86 59.76 -25.11
C THR A 749 -23.30 58.83 -24.02
N GLU A 750 -24.05 58.61 -22.94
CA GLU A 750 -23.67 57.73 -21.83
C GLU A 750 -24.86 57.03 -21.16
N ILE A 751 -24.62 55.83 -20.63
CA ILE A 751 -25.57 55.05 -19.85
C ILE A 751 -24.91 54.54 -18.56
N GLU A 752 -25.64 54.50 -17.45
CA GLU A 752 -25.16 53.90 -16.20
C GLU A 752 -25.66 52.45 -16.10
N VAL A 753 -24.73 51.52 -15.89
CA VAL A 753 -25.03 50.12 -15.55
C VAL A 753 -24.67 49.86 -14.10
N LYS A 754 -25.60 49.28 -13.35
CA LYS A 754 -25.33 48.76 -12.00
C LYS A 754 -25.44 47.24 -11.99
N ILE A 755 -24.42 46.61 -11.44
CA ILE A 755 -24.40 45.19 -11.17
C ILE A 755 -24.37 45.03 -9.66
N HIS A 756 -25.48 44.55 -9.12
CA HIS A 756 -25.61 44.28 -7.71
C HIS A 756 -24.64 43.15 -7.33
N PRO A 757 -23.92 43.29 -6.20
CA PRO A 757 -22.90 42.33 -5.81
C PRO A 757 -23.49 40.93 -5.63
N ASP A 758 -22.64 39.93 -5.82
CA ASP A 758 -23.03 38.53 -5.78
C ASP A 758 -23.71 38.17 -4.47
N LEU A 759 -24.75 37.36 -4.57
CA LEU A 759 -25.56 36.98 -3.43
C LEU A 759 -25.07 35.62 -2.94
N ALA A 760 -24.09 35.60 -2.04
CA ALA A 760 -23.61 34.34 -1.47
C ALA A 760 -24.66 33.75 -0.51
N LEU A 761 -25.54 32.88 -0.99
CA LEU A 761 -26.49 32.14 -0.15
C LEU A 761 -25.80 30.91 0.47
N GLU A 762 -25.37 31.04 1.71
CA GLU A 762 -25.02 29.89 2.54
C GLU A 762 -26.25 29.45 3.34
N LEU A 763 -26.69 28.20 3.14
CA LEU A 763 -27.68 27.55 3.99
C LEU A 763 -27.03 26.89 5.20
N LEU A 764 -27.60 27.15 6.37
CA LEU A 764 -27.28 26.49 7.63
C LEU A 764 -28.47 25.66 8.09
N ALA A 765 -28.19 24.63 8.88
CA ALA A 765 -29.20 23.97 9.69
C ALA A 765 -28.66 23.80 11.11
N ASP A 766 -29.54 23.89 12.11
CA ASP A 766 -29.17 23.61 13.51
C ASP A 766 -28.56 22.21 13.66
N ASN A 767 -29.01 21.28 12.83
CA ASN A 767 -28.43 19.95 12.62
C ASN A 767 -28.85 19.41 11.23
N THR A 768 -27.93 18.85 10.45
CA THR A 768 -28.24 18.21 9.15
C THR A 768 -28.56 16.71 9.26
N LYS A 769 -28.51 16.13 10.47
CA LYS A 769 -28.69 14.70 10.75
C LYS A 769 -29.77 14.46 11.81
N LEU A 770 -30.93 13.99 11.38
CA LEU A 770 -32.12 13.78 12.22
C LEU A 770 -32.32 12.34 12.67
N CYS A 771 -32.69 12.18 13.93
CA CYS A 771 -33.21 10.92 14.46
C CYS A 771 -34.71 10.72 14.22
N PHE A 772 -35.17 9.49 14.46
CA PHE A 772 -36.54 9.03 14.16
C PHE A 772 -37.68 9.88 14.76
N HIS A 773 -37.42 10.76 15.74
CA HIS A 773 -38.40 11.72 16.28
C HIS A 773 -37.93 13.20 16.29
N ASP A 774 -36.75 13.49 15.75
CA ASP A 774 -36.15 14.83 15.82
C ASP A 774 -36.68 15.76 14.72
N SER A 775 -36.37 17.05 14.87
CA SER A 775 -36.63 18.08 13.88
C SER A 775 -35.54 19.15 13.92
N THR A 776 -35.17 19.69 12.77
CA THR A 776 -34.10 20.69 12.63
C THR A 776 -34.64 21.94 11.97
N SER A 777 -34.14 23.11 12.38
CA SER A 777 -34.40 24.36 11.66
C SER A 777 -33.35 24.54 10.58
N ILE A 778 -33.79 24.82 9.36
CA ILE A 778 -32.94 25.23 8.24
C ILE A 778 -33.16 26.72 8.01
N TYR A 779 -32.09 27.49 7.86
CA TYR A 779 -32.11 28.94 7.64
C TYR A 779 -30.81 29.38 6.97
N PRO A 780 -30.80 30.47 6.20
CA PRO A 780 -29.57 31.00 5.67
C PRO A 780 -28.72 31.71 6.73
N ALA A 781 -27.40 31.74 6.49
CA ALA A 781 -26.43 32.43 7.33
C ALA A 781 -26.64 33.95 7.40
N SER A 782 -27.32 34.54 6.41
CA SER A 782 -27.63 35.96 6.31
C SER A 782 -29.13 36.22 6.09
N THR A 783 -29.57 37.43 6.41
CA THR A 783 -30.95 37.87 6.15
C THR A 783 -31.10 38.43 4.73
N TYR A 784 -32.19 38.05 4.06
CA TYR A 784 -32.53 38.44 2.69
C TYR A 784 -33.95 39.04 2.65
N ALA A 785 -34.33 39.64 1.51
CA ALA A 785 -35.60 40.35 1.37
C ALA A 785 -36.78 39.42 1.08
N GLU A 786 -36.55 38.38 0.27
CA GLU A 786 -37.53 37.33 -0.05
C GLU A 786 -36.91 35.94 0.16
N TYR A 787 -37.77 34.96 0.47
CA TYR A 787 -37.43 33.56 0.70
C TYR A 787 -38.47 32.67 0.02
N LEU A 788 -38.07 31.57 -0.60
CA LEU A 788 -38.96 30.54 -1.11
C LEU A 788 -38.27 29.17 -1.03
N TRP A 789 -38.77 28.31 -0.14
CA TRP A 789 -38.28 26.94 0.04
C TRP A 789 -38.94 25.96 -0.93
N SER A 790 -38.28 24.85 -1.24
CA SER A 790 -38.84 23.75 -2.08
C SER A 790 -40.11 23.13 -1.50
N SER A 791 -40.31 23.21 -0.18
CA SER A 791 -41.53 22.84 0.53
C SER A 791 -42.68 23.85 0.40
N GLY A 792 -42.39 25.05 -0.12
CA GLY A 792 -43.36 26.10 -0.46
C GLY A 792 -43.52 27.21 0.59
N GLU A 793 -42.87 27.12 1.76
CA GLU A 793 -42.82 28.22 2.72
C GLU A 793 -41.95 29.40 2.24
N THR A 794 -42.25 30.59 2.75
CA THR A 794 -41.59 31.86 2.40
C THR A 794 -40.98 32.56 3.63
N THR A 795 -40.68 31.79 4.67
CA THR A 795 -40.11 32.27 5.94
C THR A 795 -38.57 32.22 5.92
N PRO A 796 -37.88 33.09 6.70
CA PRO A 796 -36.42 33.05 6.83
C PRO A 796 -35.85 31.74 7.37
N ALA A 797 -36.69 30.89 7.96
CA ALA A 797 -36.34 29.56 8.42
C ALA A 797 -37.53 28.60 8.21
N ILE A 798 -37.26 27.31 8.03
CA ILE A 798 -38.24 26.22 8.09
C ILE A 798 -37.80 25.16 9.11
N THR A 799 -38.74 24.44 9.70
CA THR A 799 -38.43 23.31 10.59
C THR A 799 -38.87 22.00 9.92
N VAL A 800 -37.92 21.12 9.62
CA VAL A 800 -38.16 19.88 8.88
C VAL A 800 -37.97 18.65 9.76
N LYS A 801 -38.61 17.54 9.39
CA LYS A 801 -38.65 16.28 10.15
C LYS A 801 -38.28 15.04 9.35
N ASP A 802 -38.15 15.17 8.03
CA ASP A 802 -38.00 14.05 7.10
C ASP A 802 -36.77 14.28 6.21
N ALA A 803 -36.15 13.19 5.77
CA ALA A 803 -34.98 13.27 4.90
C ALA A 803 -35.34 13.86 3.53
N GLY A 804 -34.40 14.60 2.95
CA GLY A 804 -34.55 15.17 1.62
C GLY A 804 -33.63 16.36 1.38
N ILE A 805 -33.59 16.78 0.12
CA ILE A 805 -32.91 18.01 -0.31
C ILE A 805 -33.90 19.15 -0.17
N TYR A 806 -33.56 20.13 0.66
CA TYR A 806 -34.33 21.34 0.86
C TYR A 806 -33.61 22.49 0.16
N GLU A 807 -34.20 22.94 -0.95
CA GLU A 807 -33.71 24.07 -1.73
C GLU A 807 -34.34 25.35 -1.18
N LEU A 808 -33.53 26.40 -1.03
CA LEU A 808 -33.99 27.75 -0.76
C LEU A 808 -33.57 28.64 -1.92
N ILE A 809 -34.54 29.30 -2.53
CA ILE A 809 -34.31 30.46 -3.38
C ILE A 809 -34.52 31.69 -2.50
N VAL A 810 -33.49 32.50 -2.29
CA VAL A 810 -33.65 33.82 -1.65
C VAL A 810 -33.58 34.92 -2.70
N LYS A 811 -34.06 36.11 -2.36
CA LYS A 811 -33.69 37.33 -3.09
C LYS A 811 -33.24 38.44 -2.16
N ASN A 812 -32.26 39.22 -2.60
CA ASN A 812 -31.94 40.50 -1.96
C ASN A 812 -32.96 41.59 -2.33
N GLU A 813 -32.82 42.77 -1.72
CA GLU A 813 -33.71 43.93 -1.94
C GLU A 813 -33.70 44.47 -3.39
N PHE A 814 -32.75 44.04 -4.21
CA PHE A 814 -32.61 44.38 -5.63
C PHE A 814 -33.19 43.30 -6.57
N GLY A 815 -33.79 42.25 -6.02
CA GLY A 815 -34.40 41.16 -6.79
C GLY A 815 -33.43 40.12 -7.32
N CYS A 816 -32.13 40.22 -7.00
CA CYS A 816 -31.17 39.19 -7.34
C CYS A 816 -31.41 37.94 -6.53
N ALA A 817 -31.52 36.81 -7.22
CA ALA A 817 -31.75 35.51 -6.63
C ALA A 817 -30.45 34.71 -6.56
N ASP A 818 -30.28 34.00 -5.46
CA ASP A 818 -29.36 32.86 -5.39
C ASP A 818 -30.13 31.66 -4.82
N THR A 819 -29.71 30.48 -5.23
CA THR A 819 -30.35 29.21 -4.91
C THR A 819 -29.31 28.28 -4.31
N ALA A 820 -29.55 27.89 -3.06
CA ALA A 820 -28.74 26.91 -2.37
C ALA A 820 -29.62 25.74 -1.95
N GLU A 821 -29.05 24.54 -2.02
CA GLU A 821 -29.66 23.33 -1.52
C GLU A 821 -28.92 22.84 -0.28
N ILE A 822 -29.66 22.28 0.67
CA ILE A 822 -29.09 21.58 1.82
C ILE A 822 -29.81 20.25 2.03
N GLU A 823 -29.02 19.18 2.05
CA GLU A 823 -29.53 17.83 2.26
C GLU A 823 -29.64 17.54 3.75
N ILE A 824 -30.83 17.17 4.19
CA ILE A 824 -31.09 16.69 5.55
C ILE A 824 -31.22 15.18 5.51
N PHE A 825 -30.39 14.51 6.30
CA PHE A 825 -30.36 13.06 6.42
C PHE A 825 -31.19 12.64 7.63
N LYS A 826 -32.01 11.60 7.48
CA LYS A 826 -32.79 10.99 8.58
C LYS A 826 -32.35 9.54 8.72
N TYR A 827 -32.23 9.10 9.98
CA TYR A 827 -31.67 7.80 10.30
C TYR A 827 -32.70 6.95 11.06
N ASP A 828 -32.99 5.76 10.54
CA ASP A 828 -33.91 4.76 11.12
C ASP A 828 -33.24 3.37 11.09
N ALA A 829 -33.37 2.59 12.16
CA ALA A 829 -32.63 1.36 12.38
C ALA A 829 -33.33 0.38 13.35
N GLU A 830 -33.45 -0.88 12.93
CA GLU A 830 -33.96 -2.01 13.70
C GLU A 830 -32.85 -3.06 13.93
N ILE A 831 -32.81 -3.69 15.11
CA ILE A 831 -31.87 -4.77 15.45
C ILE A 831 -32.63 -6.10 15.63
N GLN A 832 -32.29 -7.14 14.86
CA GLN A 832 -32.89 -8.48 14.93
C GLN A 832 -31.84 -9.53 15.33
N PHE A 833 -32.14 -10.35 16.34
CA PHE A 833 -31.24 -11.40 16.85
C PHE A 833 -31.55 -12.78 16.28
N ASP A 834 -30.53 -13.64 16.14
CA ASP A 834 -30.69 -15.04 15.72
C ASP A 834 -31.33 -15.93 16.80
N LYS A 835 -31.23 -15.52 18.07
CA LYS A 835 -31.76 -16.22 19.25
C LYS A 835 -32.52 -15.25 20.16
N GLU A 836 -33.70 -15.67 20.63
CA GLU A 836 -34.52 -14.92 21.60
C GLU A 836 -34.03 -15.06 23.06
N LYS A 837 -33.18 -16.06 23.35
CA LYS A 837 -32.50 -16.27 24.65
C LYS A 837 -31.18 -17.01 24.42
N LEU A 838 -30.15 -16.69 25.21
CA LEU A 838 -28.90 -17.43 25.26
C LEU A 838 -28.88 -18.41 26.46
N ILE A 839 -28.42 -19.64 26.24
CA ILE A 839 -28.33 -20.67 27.29
C ILE A 839 -26.97 -21.36 27.20
N PHE A 840 -26.22 -21.37 28.31
CA PHE A 840 -24.99 -22.16 28.44
C PHE A 840 -25.29 -23.49 29.15
N ASP A 841 -24.70 -24.57 28.63
CA ASP A 841 -24.69 -25.88 29.30
C ASP A 841 -23.97 -25.84 30.66
N GLU A 842 -24.20 -26.88 31.47
CA GLU A 842 -23.60 -27.05 32.79
C GLU A 842 -22.07 -27.09 32.74
N LEU A 843 -21.43 -26.25 33.57
CA LEU A 843 -19.98 -26.05 33.59
C LEU A 843 -19.34 -26.40 34.95
N CYS A 844 -18.07 -26.77 34.97
CA CYS A 844 -17.27 -26.75 36.20
C CYS A 844 -17.06 -25.29 36.67
N VAL A 845 -17.14 -25.06 37.98
CA VAL A 845 -16.64 -23.82 38.61
C VAL A 845 -15.15 -23.66 38.30
N GLY A 846 -14.73 -22.43 37.97
CA GLY A 846 -13.36 -22.10 37.56
C GLY A 846 -13.03 -22.40 36.09
N ASN A 847 -13.91 -23.07 35.35
CA ASN A 847 -13.80 -23.17 33.89
C ASN A 847 -14.58 -22.03 33.21
N SER A 848 -14.28 -21.78 31.93
CA SER A 848 -15.08 -20.86 31.10
C SER A 848 -15.62 -21.55 29.85
N LYS A 849 -16.83 -21.17 29.42
CA LYS A 849 -17.43 -21.57 28.14
C LYS A 849 -17.80 -20.31 27.35
N ILE A 850 -17.63 -20.34 26.04
CA ILE A 850 -18.03 -19.28 25.11
C ILE A 850 -19.20 -19.76 24.26
N GLU A 851 -20.19 -18.90 24.05
CA GLU A 851 -21.31 -19.09 23.13
C GLU A 851 -21.43 -17.88 22.19
N ASN A 852 -21.78 -18.14 20.93
CA ASN A 852 -21.86 -17.11 19.91
C ASN A 852 -23.32 -16.74 19.64
N LEU A 853 -23.60 -15.44 19.58
CA LEU A 853 -24.89 -14.83 19.29
C LEU A 853 -24.74 -13.96 18.04
N GLN A 854 -25.65 -14.09 17.08
CA GLN A 854 -25.65 -13.27 15.87
C GLN A 854 -26.79 -12.28 15.89
N PHE A 855 -26.57 -11.09 15.34
CA PHE A 855 -27.64 -10.15 15.10
C PHE A 855 -27.43 -9.35 13.82
N LYS A 856 -28.53 -9.00 13.18
CA LYS A 856 -28.58 -8.24 11.94
C LYS A 856 -29.13 -6.86 12.26
N ILE A 857 -28.52 -5.84 11.68
CA ILE A 857 -29.01 -4.46 11.75
C ILE A 857 -29.69 -4.14 10.42
N GLU A 858 -30.96 -3.77 10.45
CA GLU A 858 -31.71 -3.31 9.28
C GLU A 858 -31.86 -1.78 9.41
N THR A 859 -31.21 -1.02 8.53
CA THR A 859 -31.04 0.43 8.67
C THR A 859 -30.86 1.06 7.30
N GLU A 860 -31.46 2.20 7.01
CA GLU A 860 -31.23 2.86 5.71
C GLU A 860 -29.84 3.50 5.61
N THR A 861 -29.22 3.74 6.76
CA THR A 861 -27.99 4.53 6.93
C THR A 861 -27.03 3.86 7.90
N GLU A 862 -25.83 4.41 8.04
CA GLU A 862 -24.77 3.82 8.87
C GLU A 862 -25.06 3.98 10.38
N PHE A 863 -25.19 2.86 11.12
CA PHE A 863 -25.68 2.79 12.51
C PHE A 863 -24.61 2.30 13.50
N THR A 864 -24.34 3.03 14.58
CA THR A 864 -23.27 2.72 15.55
C THR A 864 -23.81 2.17 16.86
N ILE A 865 -23.26 1.05 17.34
CA ILE A 865 -23.51 0.57 18.70
C ILE A 865 -22.54 1.26 19.67
N SER A 866 -23.07 1.84 20.75
CA SER A 866 -22.32 2.63 21.74
C SER A 866 -21.88 1.82 22.94
N SER A 867 -22.61 0.76 23.29
CA SER A 867 -22.13 -0.28 24.20
C SER A 867 -22.97 -1.54 24.07
N ILE A 868 -22.38 -2.68 24.42
CA ILE A 868 -23.12 -3.89 24.76
C ILE A 868 -22.72 -4.27 26.18
N THR A 869 -23.69 -4.56 27.02
CA THR A 869 -23.51 -4.74 28.46
C THR A 869 -24.26 -5.96 28.95
N THR A 870 -23.72 -6.60 29.97
CA THR A 870 -24.38 -7.60 30.82
C THR A 870 -24.51 -7.01 32.23
N SER A 871 -25.52 -7.41 33.00
CA SER A 871 -25.72 -6.85 34.35
C SER A 871 -24.70 -7.39 35.36
N ASN A 872 -24.20 -8.62 35.15
CA ASN A 872 -23.33 -9.32 36.08
C ASN A 872 -21.98 -9.68 35.43
N ASN A 873 -20.89 -9.44 36.16
CA ASN A 873 -19.50 -9.78 35.78
C ASN A 873 -19.21 -11.30 35.60
N LEU A 874 -20.24 -12.15 35.56
CA LEU A 874 -20.15 -13.59 35.32
C LEU A 874 -20.30 -13.94 33.83
N PHE A 875 -20.95 -13.06 33.06
CA PHE A 875 -21.09 -13.14 31.61
C PHE A 875 -20.28 -12.01 30.97
N GLU A 876 -19.11 -12.35 30.46
CA GLU A 876 -18.16 -11.44 29.84
C GLU A 876 -18.37 -11.40 28.32
N ILE A 877 -18.48 -10.22 27.73
CA ILE A 877 -18.51 -10.07 26.27
C ILE A 877 -17.06 -10.06 25.77
N VAL A 878 -16.62 -11.15 25.14
CA VAL A 878 -15.20 -11.40 24.82
C VAL A 878 -14.72 -10.50 23.70
N ASN A 879 -15.55 -10.27 22.68
CA ASN A 879 -15.17 -9.55 21.46
C ASN A 879 -15.64 -8.09 21.46
N TYR A 880 -15.31 -7.35 22.53
CA TYR A 880 -15.74 -5.97 22.75
C TYR A 880 -15.25 -5.00 21.65
N ASN A 881 -14.04 -5.22 21.14
CA ASN A 881 -13.34 -4.30 20.21
C ASN A 881 -13.91 -4.28 18.77
N SER A 882 -14.94 -5.08 18.47
CA SER A 882 -15.66 -5.03 17.19
C SER A 882 -17.01 -4.31 17.26
N LEU A 883 -17.42 -3.87 18.46
CA LEU A 883 -18.80 -3.45 18.77
C LEU A 883 -19.00 -1.94 18.89
N LEU A 884 -17.92 -1.17 19.08
CA LEU A 884 -17.89 0.30 18.97
C LEU A 884 -17.67 0.74 17.51
N LYS A 885 -18.50 0.21 16.62
CA LYS A 885 -18.37 0.36 15.17
C LYS A 885 -19.70 0.83 14.56
N THR A 886 -19.59 1.58 13.47
CA THR A 886 -20.71 1.89 12.57
C THR A 886 -20.93 0.75 11.57
N TYR A 887 -22.16 0.25 11.52
CA TYR A 887 -22.60 -0.89 10.72
C TYR A 887 -23.48 -0.45 9.55
N LYS A 888 -23.45 -1.25 8.48
CA LYS A 888 -24.25 -1.01 7.26
C LYS A 888 -25.52 -1.85 7.25
N ASN A 889 -26.47 -1.49 6.37
CA ASN A 889 -27.72 -2.23 6.22
C ASN A 889 -27.48 -3.73 5.95
N GLY A 890 -28.11 -4.58 6.74
CA GLY A 890 -28.05 -6.03 6.62
C GLY A 890 -26.74 -6.66 7.11
N GLU A 891 -25.85 -5.89 7.75
CA GLU A 891 -24.61 -6.42 8.32
C GLU A 891 -24.91 -7.35 9.51
N ILE A 892 -24.28 -8.53 9.51
CA ILE A 892 -24.43 -9.53 10.56
C ILE A 892 -23.26 -9.38 11.55
N VAL A 893 -23.59 -9.03 12.78
CA VAL A 893 -22.65 -8.85 13.89
C VAL A 893 -22.63 -10.12 14.72
N ASN A 894 -21.43 -10.57 15.09
CA ASN A 894 -21.22 -11.75 15.93
C ASN A 894 -20.71 -11.29 17.30
N ILE A 895 -21.45 -11.60 18.36
CA ILE A 895 -20.99 -11.41 19.74
C ILE A 895 -20.58 -12.77 20.29
N GLU A 896 -19.38 -12.85 20.86
CA GLU A 896 -18.95 -13.98 21.68
C GLU A 896 -19.15 -13.64 23.16
N ILE A 897 -19.94 -14.44 23.87
CA ILE A 897 -20.23 -14.24 25.29
C ILE A 897 -19.61 -15.42 26.05
N ARG A 898 -18.79 -15.11 27.06
CA ARG A 898 -18.12 -16.08 27.94
C ARG A 898 -18.82 -16.12 29.28
N PHE A 899 -19.21 -17.31 29.71
CA PHE A 899 -19.61 -17.59 31.09
C PHE A 899 -18.39 -18.11 31.87
N ASN A 900 -18.06 -17.48 33.00
CA ASN A 900 -16.90 -17.84 33.84
C ASN A 900 -17.26 -17.89 35.34
N PRO A 901 -18.00 -18.94 35.79
CA PRO A 901 -18.50 -19.07 37.15
C PRO A 901 -17.39 -19.25 38.19
N GLN A 902 -17.38 -18.34 39.18
CA GLN A 902 -16.53 -18.44 40.38
C GLN A 902 -17.19 -19.21 41.53
N ASP A 903 -18.49 -19.49 41.42
CA ASP A 903 -19.32 -20.18 42.41
C ASP A 903 -20.22 -21.21 41.71
N ALA A 904 -20.62 -22.26 42.42
CA ALA A 904 -21.61 -23.23 41.92
C ALA A 904 -23.04 -22.69 42.11
N GLY A 905 -23.89 -22.81 41.09
CA GLY A 905 -25.24 -22.25 41.08
C GLY A 905 -25.89 -22.23 39.70
N ILE A 906 -27.09 -21.63 39.63
CA ILE A 906 -27.76 -21.24 38.38
C ILE A 906 -27.67 -19.71 38.30
N PHE A 907 -27.37 -19.20 37.11
CA PHE A 907 -27.11 -17.78 36.87
C PHE A 907 -27.96 -17.31 35.70
N ASP A 908 -28.79 -16.30 35.94
CA ASP A 908 -29.55 -15.59 34.91
C ASP A 908 -29.02 -14.15 34.80
N ASP A 909 -29.02 -13.61 33.58
CA ASP A 909 -28.60 -12.23 33.28
C ASP A 909 -29.33 -11.73 32.02
N GLU A 910 -29.04 -10.52 31.57
CA GLU A 910 -29.58 -9.91 30.37
C GLU A 910 -28.46 -9.20 29.60
N LEU A 911 -28.35 -9.48 28.30
CA LEU A 911 -27.51 -8.74 27.36
C LEU A 911 -28.30 -7.52 26.88
N VAL A 912 -27.79 -6.31 27.10
CA VAL A 912 -28.41 -5.07 26.63
C VAL A 912 -27.45 -4.36 25.67
N LEU A 913 -27.94 -4.09 24.47
CA LEU A 913 -27.28 -3.27 23.46
C LEU A 913 -27.78 -1.84 23.56
N TYR A 914 -26.88 -0.88 23.44
CA TYR A 914 -27.15 0.54 23.33
C TYR A 914 -26.51 1.10 22.05
N SER A 915 -27.15 2.09 21.44
CA SER A 915 -26.63 2.94 20.36
C SER A 915 -26.75 4.39 20.80
N ASN A 916 -25.81 5.24 20.39
CA ASN A 916 -25.83 6.69 20.63
C ASN A 916 -25.65 7.51 19.33
N THR A 917 -25.27 6.86 18.23
CA THR A 917 -25.12 7.50 16.90
C THR A 917 -25.62 6.54 15.83
N PRO A 918 -26.39 7.01 14.84
CA PRO A 918 -26.90 8.37 14.69
C PRO A 918 -27.87 8.78 15.81
N CYS A 919 -28.44 7.83 16.56
CA CYS A 919 -29.52 8.06 17.53
C CYS A 919 -29.37 7.24 18.82
N GLU A 920 -30.01 7.66 19.91
CA GLU A 920 -30.12 6.85 21.13
C GLU A 920 -31.16 5.73 20.99
N TYR A 921 -30.74 4.47 21.12
CA TYR A 921 -31.59 3.27 21.00
C TYR A 921 -31.07 2.13 21.90
N SER A 922 -31.95 1.26 22.40
CA SER A 922 -31.54 0.09 23.20
C SER A 922 -32.42 -1.14 23.01
N LYS A 923 -31.84 -2.35 23.00
CA LYS A 923 -32.56 -3.64 22.93
C LYS A 923 -31.87 -4.73 23.74
N SER A 924 -32.63 -5.66 24.32
CA SER A 924 -32.12 -6.66 25.27
C SER A 924 -32.49 -8.12 24.97
N ILE A 925 -31.72 -9.07 25.51
CA ILE A 925 -31.92 -10.53 25.41
C ILE A 925 -31.55 -11.22 26.74
N PRO A 926 -32.36 -12.15 27.27
CA PRO A 926 -31.99 -12.94 28.43
C PRO A 926 -30.82 -13.92 28.19
N ILE A 927 -29.99 -14.13 29.21
CA ILE A 927 -28.92 -15.14 29.27
C ILE A 927 -29.18 -16.06 30.47
N SER A 928 -28.88 -17.35 30.38
CA SER A 928 -28.86 -18.26 31.54
C SER A 928 -27.77 -19.33 31.46
N ALA A 929 -27.22 -19.74 32.61
CA ALA A 929 -26.18 -20.77 32.72
C ALA A 929 -26.25 -21.53 34.05
N SER A 930 -25.53 -22.65 34.17
CA SER A 930 -25.34 -23.37 35.44
C SER A 930 -23.90 -23.81 35.65
N ALA A 931 -23.48 -23.88 36.92
CA ALA A 931 -22.13 -24.30 37.30
C ALA A 931 -22.14 -25.24 38.52
N LYS A 932 -21.24 -26.23 38.52
CA LYS A 932 -21.08 -27.24 39.56
C LYS A 932 -19.63 -27.41 40.03
N GLN A 933 -19.49 -27.95 41.24
CA GLN A 933 -18.22 -28.31 41.85
C GLN A 933 -18.31 -29.76 42.34
N ILE A 934 -17.40 -30.62 41.89
CA ILE A 934 -17.47 -32.08 42.13
C ILE A 934 -16.27 -32.55 42.96
N ILE A 935 -16.54 -33.37 43.98
CA ILE A 935 -15.54 -34.08 44.77
C ILE A 935 -15.67 -35.58 44.51
N GLU A 936 -14.59 -36.21 44.06
CA GLU A 936 -14.50 -37.66 43.89
C GLU A 936 -13.86 -38.32 45.12
N PHE A 937 -14.52 -39.36 45.63
CA PHE A 937 -13.99 -40.25 46.67
C PHE A 937 -13.47 -41.54 46.03
N SER A 938 -12.31 -42.03 46.48
CA SER A 938 -11.68 -43.23 45.94
C SER A 938 -10.86 -43.97 46.99
N PHE A 939 -10.75 -45.29 46.84
CA PHE A 939 -9.75 -46.10 47.53
C PHE A 939 -8.65 -46.50 46.54
N ASP A 940 -7.45 -46.77 47.03
CA ASP A 940 -6.41 -47.45 46.24
C ASP A 940 -6.62 -48.97 46.22
N GLU A 941 -5.87 -49.68 45.37
CA GLU A 941 -5.74 -51.14 45.42
C GLU A 941 -4.79 -51.55 46.55
N ILE A 942 -5.19 -52.54 47.36
CA ILE A 942 -4.49 -52.94 48.59
C ILE A 942 -4.28 -54.44 48.62
N TYR A 943 -3.10 -54.87 49.08
CA TYR A 943 -2.68 -56.26 49.20
C TYR A 943 -2.12 -56.52 50.60
N SER A 944 -2.49 -57.63 51.24
CA SER A 944 -1.96 -58.06 52.56
C SER A 944 -2.23 -59.54 52.83
N GLU A 945 -1.51 -60.16 53.78
CA GLU A 945 -1.74 -61.56 54.17
C GLU A 945 -2.88 -61.72 55.20
N ALA A 946 -3.58 -62.85 55.15
CA ALA A 946 -4.68 -63.15 56.08
C ALA A 946 -4.22 -63.15 57.56
N GLY A 947 -4.82 -62.27 58.36
CA GLY A 947 -4.50 -62.08 59.78
C GLY A 947 -3.60 -60.88 60.09
N GLU A 948 -3.02 -60.22 59.08
CA GLU A 948 -2.30 -58.97 59.26
C GLU A 948 -3.23 -57.80 59.62
N SER A 949 -2.64 -56.77 60.22
CA SER A 949 -3.33 -55.48 60.43
C SER A 949 -3.07 -54.58 59.23
N ILE A 950 -4.13 -54.07 58.62
CA ILE A 950 -4.07 -53.35 57.34
C ILE A 950 -4.58 -51.91 57.46
N GLU A 951 -4.04 -51.06 56.61
CA GLU A 951 -4.34 -49.64 56.51
C GLU A 951 -4.98 -49.35 55.14
N ILE A 952 -6.23 -48.88 55.13
CA ILE A 952 -6.99 -48.60 53.90
C ILE A 952 -7.13 -47.10 53.71
N PRO A 953 -6.27 -46.44 52.91
CA PRO A 953 -6.39 -45.01 52.64
C PRO A 953 -7.63 -44.71 51.79
N LEU A 954 -8.49 -43.84 52.34
CA LEU A 954 -9.57 -43.18 51.62
C LEU A 954 -9.04 -41.85 51.09
N TYR A 955 -9.18 -41.63 49.80
CA TYR A 955 -8.79 -40.40 49.13
C TYR A 955 -9.98 -39.57 48.72
N GLY A 956 -9.78 -38.26 48.75
CA GLY A 956 -10.65 -37.27 48.15
C GLY A 956 -9.89 -36.45 47.09
N GLN A 957 -10.49 -36.26 45.92
CA GLN A 957 -9.96 -35.41 44.86
C GLN A 957 -11.03 -34.43 44.38
N ILE A 958 -10.67 -33.17 44.17
CA ILE A 958 -11.54 -32.21 43.50
C ILE A 958 -11.40 -32.40 41.99
N LYS A 959 -12.51 -32.67 41.27
CA LYS A 959 -12.49 -32.88 39.81
C LYS A 959 -12.43 -31.58 39.01
N CYS A 960 -13.13 -30.52 39.45
CA CYS A 960 -13.03 -29.19 38.86
C CYS A 960 -11.93 -28.39 39.59
N PRO A 961 -10.93 -27.82 38.89
CA PRO A 961 -9.77 -27.18 39.52
C PRO A 961 -10.16 -25.90 40.29
N ALA A 962 -10.36 -26.03 41.61
CA ALA A 962 -10.70 -24.92 42.49
C ALA A 962 -9.45 -24.12 42.94
N PRO A 963 -9.50 -22.77 43.08
CA PRO A 963 -8.31 -21.96 43.38
C PRO A 963 -7.65 -22.15 44.76
N GLN A 964 -8.24 -22.91 45.69
CA GLN A 964 -7.73 -23.07 47.08
C GLN A 964 -8.00 -24.47 47.67
N ASN A 965 -7.28 -24.82 48.74
CA ASN A 965 -7.51 -26.03 49.54
C ASN A 965 -8.95 -26.04 50.10
N LEU A 966 -9.71 -27.10 49.84
CA LEU A 966 -11.08 -27.24 50.32
C LEU A 966 -11.14 -28.13 51.57
N THR A 967 -11.61 -27.57 52.68
CA THR A 967 -11.93 -28.36 53.88
C THR A 967 -13.44 -28.48 54.06
N THR A 968 -13.95 -29.71 54.21
CA THR A 968 -15.37 -29.99 54.49
C THR A 968 -15.58 -31.29 55.26
N ASP A 969 -16.63 -31.34 56.08
CA ASP A 969 -17.09 -32.57 56.71
C ASP A 969 -17.81 -33.47 55.71
N TYR A 970 -17.67 -34.78 55.89
CA TYR A 970 -18.30 -35.82 55.08
C TYR A 970 -18.73 -37.02 55.96
N GLU A 971 -19.85 -37.63 55.59
CA GLU A 971 -20.30 -38.94 56.06
C GLU A 971 -20.28 -39.90 54.86
N ILE A 972 -19.53 -41.00 54.96
CA ILE A 972 -19.40 -42.00 53.89
C ILE A 972 -19.87 -43.37 54.37
N GLU A 973 -20.66 -44.06 53.55
CA GLU A 973 -21.12 -45.43 53.75
C GLU A 973 -20.38 -46.37 52.80
N ILE A 974 -19.78 -47.42 53.35
CA ILE A 974 -18.87 -48.32 52.66
C ILE A 974 -19.32 -49.76 52.89
N ALA A 975 -19.55 -50.53 51.83
CA ALA A 975 -19.80 -51.97 51.88
C ALA A 975 -18.52 -52.76 51.55
N ILE A 976 -18.22 -53.78 52.36
CA ILE A 976 -17.03 -54.64 52.23
C ILE A 976 -17.44 -56.08 52.53
N ASP A 977 -16.97 -57.08 51.80
CA ASP A 977 -17.29 -58.47 52.15
C ASP A 977 -16.78 -58.83 53.56
N LYS A 978 -17.68 -59.35 54.41
CA LYS A 978 -17.44 -59.61 55.83
C LYS A 978 -16.36 -60.68 56.08
N GLU A 979 -16.07 -61.54 55.09
CA GLU A 979 -15.10 -62.64 55.21
C GLU A 979 -13.65 -62.18 54.98
N TYR A 980 -13.44 -60.97 54.43
CA TYR A 980 -12.13 -60.46 54.02
C TYR A 980 -11.55 -59.38 54.93
N PHE A 981 -12.40 -58.55 55.56
CA PHE A 981 -11.90 -57.42 56.38
C PHE A 981 -12.74 -57.15 57.64
N ALA A 982 -12.03 -56.91 58.75
CA ALA A 982 -12.56 -56.45 60.02
C ALA A 982 -12.02 -55.03 60.34
N PRO A 983 -12.72 -53.95 59.99
CA PRO A 983 -12.36 -52.59 60.40
C PRO A 983 -12.49 -52.43 61.93
N GLU A 984 -11.42 -51.90 62.54
CA GLU A 984 -11.28 -51.64 63.97
C GLU A 984 -11.37 -50.15 64.30
N SER A 985 -10.78 -49.26 63.49
CA SER A 985 -10.77 -47.81 63.73
C SER A 985 -10.50 -46.99 62.46
N VAL A 986 -10.49 -45.66 62.57
CA VAL A 986 -10.15 -44.73 61.48
C VAL A 986 -9.15 -43.67 61.98
N LYS A 987 -8.33 -43.14 61.07
CA LYS A 987 -7.28 -42.14 61.34
C LYS A 987 -7.82 -40.78 61.77
N LEU A 988 -8.93 -40.37 61.14
CA LEU A 988 -9.61 -39.10 61.39
C LEU A 988 -11.12 -39.33 61.55
N GLY A 989 -11.75 -38.55 62.42
CA GLY A 989 -13.18 -38.67 62.71
C GLY A 989 -13.52 -39.94 63.51
N SER A 990 -14.67 -40.55 63.20
CA SER A 990 -15.15 -41.73 63.92
C SER A 990 -15.99 -42.66 63.04
N ILE A 991 -15.88 -43.97 63.27
CA ILE A 991 -16.83 -44.95 62.77
C ILE A 991 -18.15 -44.79 63.54
N ILE A 992 -19.22 -44.45 62.83
CA ILE A 992 -20.56 -44.22 63.41
C ILE A 992 -21.50 -45.44 63.23
N GLN A 993 -21.18 -46.35 62.32
CA GLN A 993 -21.86 -47.65 62.15
C GLN A 993 -20.87 -48.69 61.62
N ASN A 994 -20.95 -49.93 62.09
CA ASN A 994 -20.12 -51.06 61.63
C ASN A 994 -20.92 -52.35 61.86
N GLU A 995 -21.75 -52.71 60.89
CA GLU A 995 -22.74 -53.78 61.01
C GLU A 995 -22.58 -54.80 59.89
N ILE A 996 -22.92 -56.07 60.16
CA ILE A 996 -22.91 -57.13 59.14
C ILE A 996 -24.34 -57.31 58.62
N ILE A 997 -24.54 -57.06 57.33
CA ILE A 997 -25.82 -57.15 56.64
C ILE A 997 -25.65 -58.15 55.48
N GLY A 998 -26.22 -59.35 55.62
CA GLY A 998 -26.10 -60.39 54.61
C GLY A 998 -24.67 -60.95 54.47
N ASN A 999 -24.02 -60.72 53.33
CA ASN A 999 -22.60 -61.07 53.13
C ASN A 999 -21.64 -59.91 53.33
N GLU A 1000 -22.16 -58.69 53.41
CA GLU A 1000 -21.36 -57.48 53.52
C GLU A 1000 -21.31 -56.98 54.96
N ARG A 1001 -20.25 -56.23 55.25
CA ARG A 1001 -20.10 -55.37 56.40
C ARG A 1001 -20.25 -53.94 55.90
N VAL A 1002 -21.27 -53.26 56.42
CA VAL A 1002 -21.53 -51.85 56.13
C VAL A 1002 -20.88 -51.01 57.22
N LEU A 1003 -19.97 -50.13 56.79
CA LEU A 1003 -19.17 -49.24 57.62
C LEU A 1003 -19.53 -47.79 57.29
N LYS A 1004 -20.01 -47.03 58.27
CA LYS A 1004 -20.20 -45.57 58.13
C LYS A 1004 -19.14 -44.81 58.88
N ILE A 1005 -18.49 -43.88 58.20
CA ILE A 1005 -17.43 -43.02 58.76
C ILE A 1005 -17.90 -41.56 58.65
N ALA A 1006 -17.88 -40.83 59.76
CA ALA A 1006 -18.04 -39.38 59.76
C ALA A 1006 -16.69 -38.72 60.11
N SER A 1007 -16.21 -37.82 59.25
CA SER A 1007 -14.93 -37.14 59.43
C SER A 1007 -14.90 -35.77 58.72
N ASN A 1008 -13.82 -35.03 58.93
CA ASN A 1008 -13.46 -33.83 58.18
C ASN A 1008 -12.31 -34.16 57.22
N GLY A 1009 -12.41 -33.73 55.96
CA GLY A 1009 -11.39 -33.95 54.92
C GLY A 1009 -10.79 -32.64 54.39
N ASP A 1010 -9.48 -32.63 54.16
CA ASP A 1010 -8.76 -31.60 53.40
C ASP A 1010 -8.50 -32.11 51.98
N PHE A 1011 -9.25 -31.57 51.03
CA PHE A 1011 -9.26 -31.97 49.62
C PHE A 1011 -8.33 -31.03 48.84
N ARG A 1012 -7.06 -31.42 48.69
CA ARG A 1012 -6.08 -30.74 47.83
C ARG A 1012 -6.12 -31.31 46.41
N GLN A 1013 -5.77 -30.48 45.43
CA GLN A 1013 -6.02 -30.70 44.00
C GLN A 1013 -5.48 -32.02 43.39
N ILE A 1014 -4.49 -32.67 44.02
CA ILE A 1014 -3.66 -33.73 43.40
C ILE A 1014 -4.13 -35.17 43.73
N LYS A 1015 -5.29 -35.33 44.41
CA LYS A 1015 -5.73 -36.52 45.19
C LYS A 1015 -5.07 -36.53 46.57
N SER A 1016 -5.89 -36.38 47.61
CA SER A 1016 -5.45 -36.25 49.01
C SER A 1016 -5.96 -37.41 49.84
N GLU A 1017 -5.11 -38.02 50.65
CA GLU A 1017 -5.54 -38.99 51.67
C GLU A 1017 -6.35 -38.22 52.73
N ILE A 1018 -7.66 -38.41 52.76
CA ILE A 1018 -8.57 -37.74 53.70
C ILE A 1018 -8.83 -38.59 54.94
N ASN A 1019 -8.56 -39.90 54.87
CA ASN A 1019 -8.66 -40.82 56.01
C ASN A 1019 -7.89 -42.12 55.76
N VAL A 1020 -7.70 -42.91 56.81
CA VAL A 1020 -7.25 -44.31 56.72
C VAL A 1020 -8.14 -45.16 57.61
N ILE A 1021 -8.64 -46.28 57.10
CA ILE A 1021 -9.40 -47.28 57.86
C ILE A 1021 -8.43 -48.36 58.33
N TYR A 1022 -8.29 -48.51 59.64
CA TYR A 1022 -7.47 -49.54 60.26
C TYR A 1022 -8.32 -50.77 60.57
N GLY A 1023 -7.79 -51.95 60.31
CA GLY A 1023 -8.45 -53.20 60.69
C GLY A 1023 -7.57 -54.41 60.46
N LYS A 1024 -8.18 -55.60 60.39
CA LYS A 1024 -7.48 -56.85 60.10
C LYS A 1024 -8.00 -57.53 58.84
N ALA A 1025 -7.08 -58.01 58.02
CA ALA A 1025 -7.39 -58.96 56.96
C ALA A 1025 -7.90 -60.26 57.60
N LEU A 1026 -9.01 -60.78 57.09
CA LEU A 1026 -9.64 -62.03 57.54
C LEU A 1026 -9.38 -63.15 56.52
N LEU A 1027 -9.73 -64.39 56.88
CA LEU A 1027 -9.52 -65.58 56.04
C LEU A 1027 -10.55 -65.63 54.89
N GLY A 1028 -10.26 -64.91 53.81
CA GLY A 1028 -11.00 -64.92 52.54
C GLY A 1028 -10.52 -65.98 51.54
N ARG A 1029 -10.97 -65.86 50.29
CA ARG A 1029 -10.46 -66.66 49.14
C ARG A 1029 -9.37 -65.88 48.41
N SER A 1030 -8.62 -66.55 47.52
CA SER A 1030 -7.55 -65.95 46.71
C SER A 1030 -8.05 -65.01 45.58
N GLU A 1031 -9.20 -64.35 45.76
CA GLU A 1031 -9.81 -63.46 44.78
C GLU A 1031 -9.92 -62.05 45.40
N PRO A 1032 -9.51 -60.98 44.70
CA PRO A 1032 -9.63 -59.62 45.23
C PRO A 1032 -11.11 -59.24 45.33
N THR A 1033 -11.49 -58.61 46.45
CA THR A 1033 -12.86 -58.15 46.71
C THR A 1033 -12.94 -56.63 46.62
N PRO A 1034 -13.97 -56.05 45.98
CA PRO A 1034 -14.11 -54.61 45.91
C PRO A 1034 -14.58 -54.03 47.26
N ILE A 1035 -14.04 -52.86 47.60
CA ILE A 1035 -14.55 -51.99 48.66
C ILE A 1035 -15.46 -50.98 47.98
N ILE A 1036 -16.76 -51.11 48.23
CA ILE A 1036 -17.81 -50.34 47.56
C ILE A 1036 -18.16 -49.13 48.41
N ILE A 1037 -18.23 -47.95 47.80
CA ILE A 1037 -18.83 -46.77 48.41
C ILE A 1037 -20.30 -46.77 47.99
N GLU A 1038 -21.21 -46.77 48.96
CA GLU A 1038 -22.67 -46.84 48.73
C GLU A 1038 -23.33 -45.46 48.74
N ASP A 1039 -22.89 -44.57 49.65
CA ASP A 1039 -23.39 -43.21 49.78
C ASP A 1039 -22.30 -42.29 50.35
N VAL A 1040 -22.32 -41.01 49.93
CA VAL A 1040 -21.46 -39.96 50.49
C VAL A 1040 -22.27 -38.68 50.67
N LYS A 1041 -22.41 -38.24 51.91
CA LYS A 1041 -23.03 -36.96 52.26
C LYS A 1041 -21.97 -35.94 52.61
N LEU A 1042 -21.96 -34.82 51.90
CA LEU A 1042 -21.11 -33.66 52.17
C LEU A 1042 -21.86 -32.63 53.01
N ALA A 1043 -21.22 -32.06 54.03
CA ALA A 1043 -21.87 -31.08 54.92
C ALA A 1043 -22.16 -29.71 54.26
N LYS A 1044 -21.61 -29.46 53.06
CA LYS A 1044 -21.86 -28.25 52.27
C LYS A 1044 -22.61 -28.62 50.98
N SER A 1045 -23.83 -28.10 50.81
CA SER A 1045 -24.75 -28.47 49.72
C SER A 1045 -24.41 -27.93 48.32
N ARG A 1046 -23.21 -27.37 48.11
CA ARG A 1046 -22.75 -26.86 46.79
C ARG A 1046 -21.80 -27.83 46.07
N TYR A 1047 -21.49 -28.96 46.69
CA TYR A 1047 -20.59 -29.97 46.16
C TYR A 1047 -21.38 -31.23 45.83
N GLU A 1048 -21.21 -31.75 44.62
CA GLU A 1048 -21.72 -33.06 44.25
C GLU A 1048 -20.63 -34.11 44.55
N ALA A 1049 -21.00 -35.16 45.28
CA ALA A 1049 -20.11 -36.27 45.57
C ALA A 1049 -20.20 -37.32 44.46
N LEU A 1050 -19.06 -37.60 43.81
CA LEU A 1050 -18.86 -38.82 43.05
C LEU A 1050 -18.01 -39.78 43.88
N PHE A 1051 -18.16 -41.07 43.62
CA PHE A 1051 -17.36 -42.08 44.26
C PHE A 1051 -16.96 -43.19 43.30
N THR A 1052 -15.79 -43.76 43.59
CA THR A 1052 -15.17 -44.84 42.83
C THR A 1052 -14.72 -45.92 43.81
N ASN A 1053 -15.09 -47.15 43.52
CA ASN A 1053 -14.80 -48.30 44.37
C ASN A 1053 -13.34 -48.73 44.19
N GLY A 1054 -12.69 -49.18 45.25
CA GLY A 1054 -11.33 -49.74 45.19
C GLY A 1054 -11.32 -51.25 45.42
N TRP A 1055 -10.13 -51.84 45.50
CA TRP A 1055 -9.95 -53.29 45.64
C TRP A 1055 -9.10 -53.65 46.84
N LEU A 1056 -9.53 -54.66 47.60
CA LEU A 1056 -8.75 -55.29 48.65
C LEU A 1056 -8.49 -56.76 48.29
N SER A 1057 -7.22 -57.12 48.19
CA SER A 1057 -6.75 -58.49 48.00
C SER A 1057 -6.14 -59.02 49.29
N VAL A 1058 -6.53 -60.23 49.69
CA VAL A 1058 -5.96 -60.93 50.84
C VAL A 1058 -5.26 -62.21 50.37
N ASP A 1059 -3.95 -62.33 50.57
CA ASP A 1059 -3.18 -63.52 50.21
C ASP A 1059 -3.13 -64.54 51.36
N GLY A 1060 -3.14 -65.83 51.01
CA GLY A 1060 -3.36 -66.95 51.92
C GLY A 1060 -4.28 -68.02 51.30
N CYS A 1061 -3.80 -69.02 50.57
CA CYS A 1061 -2.41 -69.43 50.38
C CYS A 1061 -2.09 -69.81 48.93
N VAL A 1062 -0.83 -69.57 48.54
CA VAL A 1062 -0.06 -70.13 47.42
C VAL A 1062 -0.11 -69.36 46.07
N ASN A 1063 0.92 -68.52 45.92
CA ASN A 1063 1.78 -68.26 44.75
C ASN A 1063 1.19 -67.91 43.38
N ASP A 1064 1.77 -66.82 42.85
CA ASP A 1064 1.93 -66.45 41.43
C ASP A 1064 0.70 -65.97 40.64
N ILE A 1065 0.37 -64.67 40.77
CA ILE A 1065 -0.17 -63.87 39.65
C ILE A 1065 0.58 -62.53 39.55
N ALA A 1066 1.11 -62.25 38.36
CA ALA A 1066 1.57 -60.92 37.95
C ALA A 1066 0.48 -60.22 37.10
N THR A 1067 0.41 -58.90 37.27
CA THR A 1067 -0.17 -57.80 36.43
C THR A 1067 -0.74 -58.08 35.02
N ILE A 1068 -1.70 -57.21 34.59
CA ILE A 1068 -1.74 -56.39 33.31
C ILE A 1068 -3.20 -55.98 32.97
N GLN A 1069 -3.59 -54.69 32.81
CA GLN A 1069 -3.39 -53.74 31.68
C GLN A 1069 -4.10 -54.15 30.35
N MET A 1070 -4.62 -53.29 29.45
CA MET A 1070 -4.72 -51.81 29.33
C MET A 1070 -5.84 -51.39 28.32
N PHE A 1071 -5.82 -50.16 27.77
CA PHE A 1071 -6.42 -49.75 26.47
C PHE A 1071 -6.58 -50.91 25.46
N ALA A 1072 -7.71 -51.03 24.77
CA ALA A 1072 -7.96 -52.17 23.86
C ALA A 1072 -7.07 -52.16 22.60
N PRO A 1073 -6.08 -53.06 22.45
CA PRO A 1073 -5.19 -53.11 21.30
C PRO A 1073 -5.84 -53.90 20.14
N THR A 1074 -5.17 -53.95 18.98
CA THR A 1074 -5.42 -55.02 18.00
C THR A 1074 -5.39 -56.36 18.71
N ARG A 1075 -6.43 -57.18 18.48
CA ARG A 1075 -6.60 -58.48 19.11
C ARG A 1075 -6.73 -59.58 18.08
N MET A 1076 -6.01 -60.68 18.28
CA MET A 1076 -6.14 -61.91 17.52
C MET A 1076 -6.58 -63.01 18.48
N SER A 1077 -7.77 -63.57 18.28
CA SER A 1077 -8.24 -64.73 19.03
C SER A 1077 -8.24 -65.96 18.12
N VAL A 1078 -7.60 -67.04 18.55
CA VAL A 1078 -7.52 -68.28 17.80
C VAL A 1078 -8.32 -69.37 18.51
N SER A 1079 -9.32 -69.91 17.82
CA SER A 1079 -10.18 -70.99 18.33
C SER A 1079 -10.09 -72.22 17.41
N PRO A 1080 -9.66 -73.39 17.89
CA PRO A 1080 -9.77 -74.63 17.13
C PRO A 1080 -11.26 -74.97 16.92
N ASN A 1081 -11.65 -75.35 15.70
CA ASN A 1081 -12.99 -75.89 15.43
C ASN A 1081 -12.94 -77.41 15.67
N PRO A 1082 -13.37 -77.91 16.85
CA PRO A 1082 -12.96 -79.25 17.32
C PRO A 1082 -13.57 -80.40 16.51
N SER A 1083 -14.62 -80.12 15.73
CA SER A 1083 -15.33 -81.09 14.89
C SER A 1083 -14.94 -81.08 13.41
N GLY A 1084 -14.20 -80.07 12.93
CA GLY A 1084 -13.96 -79.87 11.49
C GLY A 1084 -12.54 -80.21 11.00
N GLY A 1085 -11.54 -80.20 11.89
CA GLY A 1085 -10.14 -80.19 11.45
C GLY A 1085 -9.75 -78.85 10.79
N GLU A 1086 -10.35 -77.76 11.26
CA GLU A 1086 -10.00 -76.39 10.87
C GLU A 1086 -9.75 -75.54 12.12
N LEU A 1087 -8.95 -74.50 11.93
CA LEU A 1087 -8.58 -73.52 12.94
C LEU A 1087 -9.16 -72.18 12.55
N LYS A 1088 -9.98 -71.58 13.41
CA LYS A 1088 -10.52 -70.25 13.16
C LYS A 1088 -9.66 -69.20 13.85
N VAL A 1089 -9.14 -68.25 13.08
CA VAL A 1089 -8.41 -67.07 13.55
C VAL A 1089 -9.28 -65.85 13.30
N ASN A 1090 -9.70 -65.18 14.37
CA ASN A 1090 -10.46 -63.94 14.31
C ASN A 1090 -9.56 -62.77 14.74
N ILE A 1091 -9.54 -61.70 13.94
CA ILE A 1091 -8.72 -60.52 14.16
C ILE A 1091 -9.64 -59.31 14.27
N GLY A 1092 -9.64 -58.64 15.43
CA GLY A 1092 -10.35 -57.38 15.64
C GLY A 1092 -9.38 -56.23 15.80
N THR A 1093 -9.51 -55.18 14.99
CA THR A 1093 -8.59 -54.03 15.01
C THR A 1093 -9.25 -52.71 14.61
N GLN A 1094 -8.79 -51.62 15.21
CA GLN A 1094 -9.04 -50.24 14.75
C GLN A 1094 -7.87 -49.66 13.96
N GLU A 1095 -6.71 -50.31 13.94
CA GLU A 1095 -5.52 -49.83 13.23
C GLU A 1095 -5.71 -49.86 11.70
N ASP A 1096 -5.08 -48.92 11.02
CA ASP A 1096 -4.99 -48.77 9.57
C ASP A 1096 -3.58 -49.15 9.07
N GLY A 1097 -3.52 -49.85 7.94
CA GLY A 1097 -2.28 -50.35 7.32
C GLY A 1097 -2.36 -51.83 6.89
N SER A 1098 -1.21 -52.43 6.63
CA SER A 1098 -1.09 -53.82 6.15
C SER A 1098 -0.79 -54.80 7.28
N PHE A 1099 -1.54 -55.91 7.29
CA PHE A 1099 -1.50 -56.99 8.26
C PHE A 1099 -1.08 -58.30 7.58
N ARG A 1100 -0.25 -59.11 8.27
CA ARG A 1100 0.30 -60.37 7.78
C ARG A 1100 0.16 -61.46 8.84
N LEU A 1101 -0.63 -62.48 8.56
CA LEU A 1101 -0.85 -63.65 9.41
C LEU A 1101 -0.05 -64.85 8.87
N VAL A 1102 0.74 -65.51 9.73
CA VAL A 1102 1.64 -66.62 9.36
C VAL A 1102 1.59 -67.70 10.43
N ILE A 1103 1.64 -68.98 10.06
CA ILE A 1103 1.75 -70.11 11.01
C ILE A 1103 3.08 -70.84 10.79
N PHE A 1104 3.76 -71.17 11.89
CA PHE A 1104 5.02 -71.89 11.96
C PHE A 1104 4.86 -73.19 12.76
N ASP A 1105 5.60 -74.25 12.40
CA ASP A 1105 5.74 -75.45 13.24
C ASP A 1105 6.74 -75.26 14.40
N VAL A 1106 6.88 -76.26 15.28
CA VAL A 1106 7.85 -76.23 16.41
C VAL A 1106 9.32 -76.09 15.99
N GLN A 1107 9.64 -76.25 14.71
CA GLN A 1107 11.00 -76.06 14.15
C GLN A 1107 11.17 -74.68 13.52
N GLY A 1108 10.16 -73.81 13.61
CA GLY A 1108 10.17 -72.46 13.04
C GLY A 1108 9.92 -72.43 11.53
N ARG A 1109 9.42 -73.51 10.91
CA ARG A 1109 9.14 -73.56 9.47
C ARG A 1109 7.72 -73.10 9.20
N GLU A 1110 7.57 -72.22 8.22
CA GLU A 1110 6.26 -71.68 7.82
C GLU A 1110 5.40 -72.76 7.14
N VAL A 1111 4.17 -72.93 7.64
CA VAL A 1111 3.18 -73.90 7.15
C VAL A 1111 1.88 -73.25 6.63
N TYR A 1112 1.66 -71.95 6.88
CA TYR A 1112 0.54 -71.17 6.33
C TYR A 1112 0.86 -69.66 6.34
N ARG A 1113 0.33 -68.89 5.40
CA ARG A 1113 0.42 -67.41 5.35
C ARG A 1113 -0.79 -66.79 4.64
N THR A 1114 -1.21 -65.61 5.11
CA THR A 1114 -2.14 -64.72 4.42
C THR A 1114 -1.89 -63.26 4.81
N GLU A 1115 -2.29 -62.29 3.97
CA GLU A 1115 -2.09 -60.86 4.18
C GLU A 1115 -3.35 -60.07 3.82
N PHE A 1116 -3.61 -58.95 4.50
CA PHE A 1116 -4.70 -58.02 4.16
C PHE A 1116 -4.32 -56.58 4.52
N THR A 1117 -4.97 -55.61 3.89
CA THR A 1117 -4.77 -54.17 4.18
C THR A 1117 -6.11 -53.56 4.57
N LYS A 1118 -6.09 -52.64 5.53
CA LYS A 1118 -7.23 -51.86 6.01
C LYS A 1118 -6.87 -50.37 5.91
N SER A 1119 -7.76 -49.56 5.33
CA SER A 1119 -7.45 -48.19 4.90
C SER A 1119 -8.18 -47.08 5.67
N ASP A 1120 -8.91 -47.44 6.73
CA ASP A 1120 -9.56 -46.50 7.64
C ASP A 1120 -9.40 -46.97 9.10
N LYS A 1121 -9.74 -46.09 10.06
CA LYS A 1121 -9.58 -46.33 11.51
C LYS A 1121 -10.85 -46.85 12.22
N THR A 1122 -11.84 -47.35 11.48
CA THR A 1122 -13.03 -47.98 12.09
C THR A 1122 -12.66 -49.35 12.69
N PHE A 1123 -13.50 -49.89 13.59
CA PHE A 1123 -13.28 -51.25 14.08
C PHE A 1123 -13.73 -52.27 13.03
N GLU A 1124 -12.78 -53.00 12.45
CA GLU A 1124 -13.05 -54.14 11.56
C GLU A 1124 -12.73 -55.44 12.28
N GLN A 1125 -13.57 -56.46 12.08
CA GLN A 1125 -13.35 -57.81 12.58
C GLN A 1125 -13.29 -58.78 11.40
N LYS A 1126 -12.16 -59.48 11.26
CA LYS A 1126 -11.82 -60.32 10.09
C LYS A 1126 -11.60 -61.77 10.51
N ASP A 1127 -12.29 -62.69 9.84
CA ASP A 1127 -12.26 -64.13 10.12
C ASP A 1127 -11.48 -64.90 9.06
N TYR A 1128 -10.58 -65.78 9.51
CA TYR A 1128 -9.87 -66.75 8.69
C TYR A 1128 -10.12 -68.17 9.21
N ASN A 1129 -10.68 -69.05 8.37
CA ASN A 1129 -10.77 -70.48 8.63
C ASN A 1129 -9.61 -71.18 7.91
N ILE A 1130 -8.73 -71.83 8.67
CA ILE A 1130 -7.47 -72.41 8.20
C ILE A 1130 -7.54 -73.93 8.38
N ASN A 1131 -7.53 -74.68 7.28
CA ASN A 1131 -7.67 -76.13 7.34
C ASN A 1131 -6.41 -76.80 7.93
N THR A 1132 -6.57 -77.54 9.04
CA THR A 1132 -5.47 -78.18 9.76
C THR A 1132 -5.33 -79.68 9.43
N GLN A 1133 -6.15 -80.25 8.54
CA GLN A 1133 -6.07 -81.68 8.18
C GLN A 1133 -4.80 -82.06 7.41
N ASN A 1134 -4.00 -81.07 6.96
CA ASN A 1134 -2.68 -81.28 6.37
C ASN A 1134 -1.52 -81.04 7.38
N LEU A 1135 -1.81 -80.58 8.60
CA LEU A 1135 -0.83 -80.38 9.66
C LEU A 1135 -0.71 -81.66 10.51
N GLY A 1136 0.51 -82.05 10.90
CA GLY A 1136 0.76 -83.20 11.78
C GLY A 1136 0.43 -82.87 13.25
N ASN A 1137 0.24 -83.89 14.09
CA ASN A 1137 0.00 -83.68 15.52
C ASN A 1137 1.20 -82.97 16.16
N GLY A 1138 0.96 -81.81 16.79
CA GLY A 1138 2.03 -80.96 17.31
C GLY A 1138 1.58 -79.54 17.65
N ILE A 1139 2.52 -78.74 18.16
CA ILE A 1139 2.30 -77.34 18.51
C ILE A 1139 2.70 -76.46 17.32
N TYR A 1140 1.85 -75.49 16.99
CA TYR A 1140 2.10 -74.51 15.93
C TYR A 1140 2.01 -73.11 16.51
N THR A 1141 2.87 -72.20 16.04
CA THR A 1141 2.91 -70.80 16.48
C THR A 1141 2.41 -69.90 15.36
N ILE A 1142 1.44 -69.04 15.66
CA ILE A 1142 0.72 -68.19 14.72
C ILE A 1142 1.16 -66.76 14.99
N HIS A 1143 1.77 -66.08 14.02
CA HIS A 1143 2.20 -64.69 14.12
C HIS A 1143 1.29 -63.80 13.28
N LEU A 1144 0.71 -62.76 13.88
CA LEU A 1144 0.07 -61.66 13.17
C LEU A 1144 0.93 -60.41 13.29
N THR A 1145 1.55 -60.00 12.19
CA THR A 1145 2.20 -58.70 12.08
C THR A 1145 1.15 -57.66 11.68
N ALA A 1146 0.81 -56.76 12.59
CA ALA A 1146 0.07 -55.52 12.33
C ALA A 1146 1.06 -54.36 12.05
N PRO A 1147 0.60 -53.18 11.59
CA PRO A 1147 1.48 -52.05 11.28
C PRO A 1147 2.36 -51.60 12.46
N TRP A 1148 1.83 -51.66 13.69
CA TRP A 1148 2.52 -51.19 14.90
C TRP A 1148 2.78 -52.28 15.95
N THR A 1149 2.37 -53.54 15.72
CA THR A 1149 2.43 -54.61 16.74
C THR A 1149 2.56 -56.00 16.11
N LEU A 1150 3.30 -56.91 16.76
CA LEU A 1150 3.41 -58.32 16.36
C LEU A 1150 2.77 -59.22 17.43
N LEU A 1151 1.57 -59.72 17.17
CA LEU A 1151 0.89 -60.68 18.05
C LEU A 1151 1.34 -62.11 17.72
N ARG A 1152 1.40 -62.98 18.73
CA ARG A 1152 1.74 -64.40 18.57
C ARG A 1152 0.87 -65.29 19.44
N GLU A 1153 0.34 -66.35 18.87
CA GLU A 1153 -0.49 -67.35 19.55
C GLU A 1153 0.08 -68.76 19.32
N GLN A 1154 -0.20 -69.70 20.23
CA GLN A 1154 0.17 -71.11 20.05
C GLN A 1154 -1.02 -72.04 20.13
N VAL A 1155 -1.08 -72.99 19.20
CA VAL A 1155 -2.17 -73.96 19.12
C VAL A 1155 -1.63 -75.37 18.99
N VAL A 1156 -2.21 -76.28 19.77
CA VAL A 1156 -1.90 -77.71 19.68
C VAL A 1156 -2.91 -78.34 18.73
N VAL A 1157 -2.46 -78.77 17.55
CA VAL A 1157 -3.27 -79.56 16.64
C VAL A 1157 -3.10 -81.03 17.04
N VAL A 1158 -4.20 -81.67 17.42
CA VAL A 1158 -4.27 -83.11 17.72
C VAL A 1158 -5.38 -83.70 16.84
N ARG A 1159 -5.01 -84.59 15.93
CA ARG A 1159 -5.93 -85.48 15.21
C ARG A 1159 -6.27 -86.69 16.06
#